data_AF-A0A3N0Z706-F1
#
_entry.id   AF-A0A3N0Z706-F1
#
_cell.length_a   1.000
_cell.length_b   1.000
_cell.length_c   1.000
_cell.angle_alpha   90.00
_cell.angle_beta   90.00
_cell.angle_gamma   90.00
#
_symmetry.space_group_name_H-M   'P 1'
#
loop_
_entity.id
_entity.type
_entity.pdbx_description
1 polymer ?
#
loop_
_entity_poly.entity_id
_entity_poly.type
_entity_poly.pdbx_seq_one_letter_code
_entity_poly.pdbx_strand_id
1 'polypeptide(L)'
;MESYDIIANQPVVIDNGSGVIKAGFAGDQIPKYCFPNYVGRPKHVRVMAGALEGDLFIGPKAEEHRGLLSVRYPMEHGIVKDWNDMERIWQYVYSKEQLQTFSEESLSHANMFPDRYATGRTTGVVLDAGDGVTHAVPIYEGFAIPHSIMRVDIAGRDVSRYLRLLLRKEGYDFHTSAEFEVVRTIKERACYLSLNPQKDETLETEKAQYTLPDGSTLDIGPARFRAPELLFRPDLIGDESEGIHEVLAFAIQKSDMDLRRTLFSNIVLSGGSTLLKGFGDRLLSEVKKLAPKDVKIKISAPQERLYSTWIGPLASLISAVSHPSPLSLGLPLLPSLPTHPSRQGTCRASHPQLRHAFRVPCPQLSFGTPDKRDWGRMRPGIPCPFCTHQTPQLFRASVNTVVAVYGTLADLLSVASTKFGIKATNIYNGKGGLIDDIALIRDDDVLYISEGDSFVDPPNNPDSPHEFHSWAHTDWITLNVGGRRFTTTRSTLVKEPESMLAHMFRDKDVWGNKQDEQGAYLIDRSPDYFEPILNYLRHGQLIINDGINLLGVLEEARFFGIERLAEQLEGVIKNSQPPDDHSPISRKEFVRFLLATPTKSELRCQGLNFSGADLSRLDLRYINFKMANLSRCNLTHANLCGTNLERADLSNANLDGANLQGVKMLCTNAEGASLKGCNFEDPAGLKANLEGANLKGVDMEGSQMTGINLRVATLKNAKLKNCNLRGATLAGTDLENCDLSGCDLQEANLRGSNVKGAIFEEMLTPLHMSQSVR
;
A
#
# COMPACT_ATOMS: atom_id res chain seq x y z
N MET A 1 46.00 -5.63 9.82
CA MET A 1 44.58 -5.76 9.43
C MET A 1 43.83 -4.94 10.45
N GLU A 2 43.51 -3.70 10.10
CA GLU A 2 43.00 -2.72 11.06
C GLU A 2 41.50 -2.94 11.28
N SER A 3 41.05 -2.78 12.53
CA SER A 3 39.64 -2.80 12.88
C SER A 3 38.98 -1.52 12.38
N TYR A 4 38.13 -1.64 11.37
CA TYR A 4 37.18 -0.59 11.02
C TYR A 4 36.14 -0.48 12.14
N ASP A 5 36.39 0.40 13.11
CA ASP A 5 35.37 0.83 14.05
C ASP A 5 34.31 1.63 13.29
N ILE A 6 33.21 0.96 12.93
CA ILE A 6 32.04 1.61 12.35
C ILE A 6 31.40 2.45 13.47
N ILE A 7 31.65 3.77 13.43
CA ILE A 7 30.98 4.73 14.30
C ILE A 7 29.51 4.82 13.86
N ALA A 8 28.69 3.92 14.37
CA ALA A 8 27.25 3.93 14.17
C ALA A 8 26.62 5.03 15.03
N ASN A 9 25.98 6.01 14.38
CA ASN A 9 25.23 7.06 15.06
C ASN A 9 24.11 6.46 15.94
N GLN A 10 23.91 7.00 17.15
CA GLN A 10 22.93 6.50 18.11
C GLN A 10 21.51 6.65 17.53
N PRO A 11 20.76 5.56 17.30
CA PRO A 11 19.48 5.66 16.60
C PRO A 11 18.40 6.31 17.48
N VAL A 12 17.55 7.11 16.85
CA VAL A 12 16.36 7.74 17.47
C VAL A 12 15.18 6.77 17.39
N VAL A 13 14.45 6.63 18.50
CA VAL A 13 13.24 5.80 18.58
C VAL A 13 12.02 6.72 18.69
N ILE A 14 11.11 6.67 17.71
CA ILE A 14 9.86 7.44 17.67
C ILE A 14 8.67 6.47 17.67
N ASP A 15 7.86 6.51 18.73
CA ASP A 15 6.60 5.78 18.85
C ASP A 15 5.44 6.69 18.46
N ASN A 16 4.93 6.47 17.25
CA ASN A 16 3.84 7.23 16.61
C ASN A 16 2.45 6.82 17.15
N GLY A 17 2.18 7.00 18.44
CA GLY A 17 0.85 6.77 19.02
C GLY A 17 -0.19 7.80 18.56
N SER A 18 -1.43 7.36 18.31
CA SER A 18 -2.48 8.23 17.74
C SER A 18 -2.90 9.42 18.61
N GLY A 19 -2.72 9.32 19.93
CA GLY A 19 -3.02 10.40 20.88
C GLY A 19 -1.77 11.04 21.51
N VAL A 20 -0.69 10.27 21.70
CA VAL A 20 0.58 10.72 22.29
C VAL A 20 1.73 10.09 21.53
N ILE A 21 2.62 10.94 20.99
CA ILE A 21 3.89 10.55 20.38
C ILE A 21 4.98 10.55 21.46
N LYS A 22 5.89 9.57 21.41
CA LYS A 22 7.03 9.48 22.34
C LYS A 22 8.33 9.35 21.55
N ALA A 23 9.36 10.11 21.94
CA ALA A 23 10.64 10.16 21.25
C ALA A 23 11.82 10.19 22.23
N GLY A 24 12.95 9.61 21.82
CA GLY A 24 14.20 9.56 22.58
C GLY A 24 15.29 8.81 21.83
N PHE A 25 16.42 8.53 22.48
CA PHE A 25 17.54 7.83 21.87
C PHE A 25 17.60 6.38 22.36
N ALA A 26 18.03 5.47 21.49
CA ALA A 26 18.23 4.07 21.86
C ALA A 26 19.31 3.95 22.95
N GLY A 27 18.91 3.47 24.13
CA GLY A 27 19.72 3.42 25.35
C GLY A 27 19.12 4.16 26.55
N ASP A 28 18.21 5.13 26.34
CA ASP A 28 17.49 5.78 27.44
C ASP A 28 16.46 4.81 28.06
N GLN A 29 16.28 4.83 29.39
CA GLN A 29 15.29 3.95 30.06
C GLN A 29 13.84 4.40 29.85
N ILE A 30 13.62 5.69 29.60
CA ILE A 30 12.31 6.35 29.48
C ILE A 30 12.41 7.30 28.27
N PRO A 31 11.35 7.45 27.43
CA PRO A 31 11.37 8.42 26.34
C PRO A 31 11.62 9.84 26.86
N LYS A 32 12.64 10.52 26.32
CA LYS A 32 13.00 11.90 26.71
C LYS A 32 11.89 12.91 26.45
N TYR A 33 11.07 12.68 25.42
CA TYR A 33 10.00 13.59 25.01
C TYR A 33 8.70 12.81 24.80
N CYS A 34 7.64 13.21 25.50
CA CYS A 34 6.27 12.74 25.31
C CYS A 34 5.36 13.96 25.18
N PHE A 35 4.59 14.04 24.11
CA PHE A 35 3.65 15.14 23.86
C PHE A 35 2.47 14.66 23.00
N PRO A 36 1.32 15.37 22.98
CA PRO A 36 0.15 14.87 22.27
C PRO A 36 0.32 14.95 20.75
N ASN A 37 -0.18 13.93 20.05
CA ASN A 37 -0.11 13.82 18.60
C ASN A 37 -1.25 14.62 17.93
N TYR A 38 -1.14 15.94 17.97
CA TYR A 38 -2.03 16.86 17.26
C TYR A 38 -1.33 18.14 16.82
N VAL A 39 -1.94 18.84 15.85
CA VAL A 39 -1.53 20.15 15.37
C VAL A 39 -2.60 21.18 15.71
N GLY A 40 -2.20 22.25 16.40
CA GLY A 40 -3.03 23.41 16.70
C GLY A 40 -2.85 24.52 15.66
N ARG A 41 -3.95 25.14 15.23
CA ARG A 41 -3.96 26.31 14.33
C ARG A 41 -4.78 27.44 14.96
N PRO A 42 -4.40 28.73 14.85
CA PRO A 42 -5.18 29.84 15.43
C PRO A 42 -6.64 29.86 14.97
N LYS A 43 -7.58 30.01 15.93
CA LYS A 43 -9.02 30.18 15.65
C LYS A 43 -9.38 31.58 15.12
N HIS A 44 -8.58 32.58 15.48
CA HIS A 44 -8.89 34.00 15.28
C HIS A 44 -7.69 34.73 14.68
N VAL A 45 -7.97 35.73 13.85
CA VAL A 45 -6.94 36.55 13.19
C VAL A 45 -6.19 37.38 14.25
N ARG A 46 -4.86 37.45 14.13
CA ARG A 46 -4.03 38.27 15.01
C ARG A 46 -4.22 39.75 14.69
N VAL A 47 -4.52 40.57 15.70
CA VAL A 47 -4.72 42.04 15.54
C VAL A 47 -3.69 42.85 16.36
N MET A 48 -3.03 42.24 17.35
CA MET A 48 -2.00 42.89 18.17
C MET A 48 -0.59 42.41 17.82
N ALA A 49 0.36 43.34 17.71
CA ALA A 49 1.78 43.02 17.66
C ALA A 49 2.23 42.38 18.99
N GLY A 50 3.05 41.32 18.91
CA GLY A 50 3.46 40.54 20.09
C GLY A 50 2.53 39.36 20.44
N ALA A 51 1.50 39.08 19.65
CA ALA A 51 0.77 37.81 19.75
C ALA A 51 1.63 36.63 19.24
N LEU A 52 1.49 35.46 19.87
CA LEU A 52 2.16 34.18 19.55
C LEU A 52 2.46 33.99 18.05
N GLU A 53 3.74 33.94 17.69
CA GLU A 53 4.20 33.85 16.30
C GLU A 53 4.06 32.44 15.69
N GLY A 54 3.97 32.36 14.36
CA GLY A 54 3.84 31.11 13.60
C GLY A 54 2.40 30.55 13.52
N ASP A 55 1.99 29.99 12.38
CA ASP A 55 0.59 29.60 12.15
C ASP A 55 0.24 28.15 12.54
N LEU A 56 1.24 27.41 13.03
CA LEU A 56 1.17 26.00 13.39
C LEU A 56 1.82 25.80 14.76
N PHE A 57 1.08 25.16 15.67
CA PHE A 57 1.52 24.88 17.04
C PHE A 57 1.51 23.38 17.28
N ILE A 58 2.60 22.85 17.83
CA ILE A 58 2.82 21.43 18.09
C ILE A 58 3.42 21.29 19.50
N GLY A 59 3.15 20.17 20.17
CA GLY A 59 3.71 19.88 21.49
C GLY A 59 3.24 20.84 22.60
N PRO A 60 4.07 21.16 23.60
CA PRO A 60 3.67 21.93 24.78
C PRO A 60 3.05 23.31 24.45
N LYS A 61 3.54 23.99 23.41
CA LYS A 61 2.97 25.27 22.93
C LYS A 61 1.51 25.14 22.49
N ALA A 62 1.12 23.97 21.97
CA ALA A 62 -0.26 23.68 21.58
C ALA A 62 -1.14 23.28 22.76
N GLU A 63 -0.57 22.62 23.79
CA GLU A 63 -1.27 22.31 25.04
C GLU A 63 -1.57 23.56 25.87
N GLU A 64 -0.57 24.43 26.06
CA GLU A 64 -0.68 25.66 26.85
C GLU A 64 -1.72 26.61 26.25
N HIS A 65 -1.66 26.84 24.94
CA HIS A 65 -2.51 27.81 24.24
C HIS A 65 -3.76 27.20 23.60
N ARG A 66 -4.11 25.94 23.95
CA ARG A 66 -5.22 25.16 23.36
C ARG A 66 -6.54 25.93 23.21
N GLY A 67 -6.87 26.84 24.13
CA GLY A 67 -8.08 27.66 24.04
C GLY A 67 -8.15 28.51 22.78
N LEU A 68 -7.02 29.06 22.33
CA LEU A 68 -6.88 29.89 21.13
C LEU A 68 -6.80 29.07 19.83
N LEU A 69 -6.63 27.74 19.94
CA LEU A 69 -6.27 26.86 18.83
C LEU A 69 -7.41 25.91 18.44
N SER A 70 -7.64 25.78 17.13
CA SER A 70 -8.35 24.65 16.54
C SER A 70 -7.38 23.47 16.50
N VAL A 71 -7.70 22.41 17.23
CA VAL A 71 -6.84 21.23 17.39
C VAL A 71 -7.31 20.14 16.44
N ARG A 72 -6.37 19.57 15.65
CA ARG A 72 -6.63 18.45 14.73
C ARG A 72 -5.62 17.32 14.96
N TYR A 73 -6.09 16.09 15.03
CA TYR A 73 -5.25 14.89 15.13
C TYR A 73 -4.98 14.37 13.71
N PRO A 74 -3.71 14.23 13.27
CA PRO A 74 -3.40 13.73 11.93
C PRO A 74 -3.49 12.20 11.83
N MET A 75 -3.67 11.49 12.95
CA MET A 75 -3.80 10.03 13.03
C MET A 75 -5.12 9.61 13.68
N GLU A 76 -5.79 8.65 13.05
CA GLU A 76 -7.03 8.03 13.52
C GLU A 76 -6.90 6.50 13.44
N HIS A 77 -7.33 5.79 14.50
CA HIS A 77 -7.31 4.32 14.56
C HIS A 77 -5.96 3.67 14.15
N GLY A 78 -4.85 4.25 14.63
CA GLY A 78 -3.49 3.83 14.30
C GLY A 78 -2.99 4.18 12.89
N ILE A 79 -3.81 4.84 12.06
CA ILE A 79 -3.53 5.11 10.65
C ILE A 79 -3.40 6.62 10.42
N VAL A 80 -2.35 7.04 9.70
CA VAL A 80 -2.16 8.43 9.28
C VAL A 80 -3.24 8.83 8.27
N LYS A 81 -3.89 9.97 8.51
CA LYS A 81 -4.91 10.57 7.64
C LYS A 81 -4.39 11.85 6.99
N ASP A 82 -3.74 12.73 7.76
CA ASP A 82 -3.09 13.94 7.27
C ASP A 82 -1.56 13.78 7.32
N TRP A 83 -0.96 13.50 6.17
CA TRP A 83 0.48 13.34 6.04
C TRP A 83 1.25 14.66 6.20
N ASN A 84 0.66 15.80 5.83
CA ASN A 84 1.31 17.11 5.97
C ASN A 84 1.47 17.46 7.46
N ASP A 85 0.45 17.16 8.27
CA ASP A 85 0.51 17.39 9.71
C ASP A 85 1.35 16.34 10.46
N MET A 86 1.40 15.07 10.00
CA MET A 86 2.40 14.12 10.52
C MET A 86 3.83 14.54 10.20
N GLU A 87 4.13 14.99 8.98
CA GLU A 87 5.47 15.41 8.60
C GLU A 87 5.93 16.61 9.46
N ARG A 88 5.06 17.59 9.68
CA ARG A 88 5.31 18.72 10.61
C ARG A 88 5.59 18.25 12.04
N ILE A 89 4.90 17.21 12.52
CA ILE A 89 5.16 16.63 13.85
C ILE A 89 6.54 15.96 13.88
N TRP A 90 6.95 15.23 12.83
CA TRP A 90 8.30 14.65 12.77
C TRP A 90 9.39 15.71 12.63
N GLN A 91 9.20 16.74 11.79
CA GLN A 91 10.08 17.90 11.71
C GLN A 91 10.22 18.60 13.07
N TYR A 92 9.13 18.71 13.85
CA TYR A 92 9.18 19.22 15.22
C TYR A 92 9.95 18.30 16.19
N VAL A 93 9.79 16.97 16.09
CA VAL A 93 10.56 15.99 16.89
C VAL A 93 12.08 16.11 16.65
N TYR A 94 12.52 16.28 15.40
CA TYR A 94 13.93 16.48 15.06
C TYR A 94 14.42 17.92 15.30
N SER A 95 13.52 18.88 15.51
CA SER A 95 13.86 20.30 15.63
C SER A 95 14.81 20.62 16.80
N LYS A 96 15.42 21.82 16.73
CA LYS A 96 16.27 22.36 17.81
C LYS A 96 15.55 22.61 19.13
N GLU A 97 14.22 22.62 19.14
CA GLU A 97 13.43 22.71 20.38
C GLU A 97 13.36 21.38 21.12
N GLN A 98 13.52 20.26 20.40
CA GLN A 98 13.28 18.90 20.88
C GLN A 98 14.57 18.04 20.84
N LEU A 99 14.77 17.13 19.86
CA LEU A 99 15.94 16.23 19.84
C LEU A 99 17.26 16.88 19.39
N GLN A 100 17.22 18.04 18.73
CA GLN A 100 18.40 18.76 18.23
C GLN A 100 19.27 17.99 17.21
N THR A 101 18.69 17.03 16.47
CA THR A 101 19.40 16.16 15.52
C THR A 101 18.84 16.25 14.10
N PHE A 102 19.70 16.02 13.11
CA PHE A 102 19.30 15.90 11.71
C PHE A 102 19.02 14.43 11.36
N SER A 103 18.07 14.19 10.45
CA SER A 103 17.77 12.86 9.92
C SER A 103 18.68 12.51 8.74
N GLU A 104 19.57 11.54 8.92
CA GLU A 104 20.29 10.88 7.82
C GLU A 104 19.41 9.78 7.18
N GLU A 105 19.62 9.48 5.90
CA GLU A 105 18.68 8.70 5.07
C GLU A 105 18.64 7.18 5.39
N SER A 106 18.05 6.78 6.52
CA SER A 106 17.84 5.36 6.86
C SER A 106 16.58 5.08 7.72
N LEU A 107 15.39 5.41 7.19
CA LEU A 107 14.09 5.12 7.82
C LEU A 107 13.71 3.63 7.79
N SER A 108 14.14 2.87 8.80
CA SER A 108 13.76 1.48 9.01
C SER A 108 12.34 1.34 9.59
N HIS A 109 11.37 1.06 8.72
CA HIS A 109 9.96 0.86 9.10
C HIS A 109 9.72 -0.48 9.82
N ALA A 110 10.06 -0.53 11.10
CA ALA A 110 9.86 -1.70 11.95
C ALA A 110 8.41 -1.84 12.43
N ASN A 111 7.52 -2.41 11.60
CA ASN A 111 6.16 -2.83 11.99
C ASN A 111 6.17 -4.07 12.91
N MET A 112 6.95 -4.02 14.00
CA MET A 112 7.28 -5.16 14.87
C MET A 112 6.83 -4.86 16.31
N PHE A 113 5.68 -5.42 16.70
CA PHE A 113 5.02 -5.27 18.00
C PHE A 113 5.99 -5.27 19.20
N PRO A 114 6.35 -4.10 19.79
CA PRO A 114 7.57 -4.00 20.58
C PRO A 114 7.46 -4.47 22.04
N ASP A 115 6.24 -4.42 22.62
CA ASP A 115 5.95 -4.47 24.06
C ASP A 115 6.53 -5.66 24.83
N ARG A 116 6.87 -6.74 24.10
CA ARG A 116 7.44 -7.97 24.66
C ARG A 116 8.74 -7.72 25.40
N TYR A 117 9.69 -7.07 24.75
CA TYR A 117 11.07 -7.04 25.22
C TYR A 117 11.23 -6.22 26.50
N ALA A 118 10.38 -5.21 26.72
CA ALA A 118 10.30 -4.45 27.97
C ALA A 118 9.90 -5.32 29.19
N THR A 119 9.27 -6.48 28.98
CA THR A 119 8.85 -7.39 30.07
C THR A 119 9.66 -8.69 30.16
N GLY A 120 10.67 -8.87 29.30
CA GLY A 120 11.56 -10.04 29.31
C GLY A 120 10.90 -11.39 28.99
N ARG A 121 9.75 -11.41 28.28
CA ARG A 121 9.03 -12.64 27.93
C ARG A 121 9.01 -12.92 26.43
N THR A 122 9.32 -14.15 26.05
CA THR A 122 9.30 -14.63 24.66
C THR A 122 7.94 -15.18 24.23
N THR A 123 7.10 -15.63 25.17
CA THR A 123 5.77 -16.22 24.91
C THR A 123 4.69 -15.50 25.71
N GLY A 124 3.50 -15.33 25.12
CA GLY A 124 2.37 -14.68 25.77
C GLY A 124 1.42 -13.94 24.82
N VAL A 125 0.52 -13.14 25.37
CA VAL A 125 -0.33 -12.22 24.62
C VAL A 125 -0.09 -10.81 25.11
N VAL A 126 0.20 -9.88 24.20
CA VAL A 126 0.13 -8.45 24.49
C VAL A 126 -1.27 -7.98 24.15
N LEU A 127 -1.93 -7.35 25.12
CA LEU A 127 -3.10 -6.52 24.90
C LEU A 127 -2.67 -5.06 25.02
N ASP A 128 -2.56 -4.38 23.88
CA ASP A 128 -2.33 -2.94 23.81
C ASP A 128 -3.65 -2.21 23.59
N ALA A 129 -4.01 -1.30 24.50
CA ALA A 129 -5.19 -0.43 24.36
C ALA A 129 -4.74 1.03 24.36
N GLY A 130 -4.55 1.58 23.15
CA GLY A 130 -4.05 2.94 22.92
C GLY A 130 -5.14 4.01 23.08
N ASP A 131 -4.95 5.12 22.35
CA ASP A 131 -5.97 6.18 22.24
C ASP A 131 -6.94 5.94 21.07
N GLY A 132 -6.47 5.48 19.91
CA GLY A 132 -7.31 5.29 18.72
C GLY A 132 -7.66 3.84 18.36
N VAL A 133 -6.93 2.84 18.89
CA VAL A 133 -7.09 1.43 18.51
C VAL A 133 -6.70 0.51 19.66
N THR A 134 -7.30 -0.68 19.70
CA THR A 134 -6.93 -1.78 20.62
C THR A 134 -6.51 -3.02 19.82
N HIS A 135 -5.41 -3.65 20.24
CA HIS A 135 -4.87 -4.86 19.62
C HIS A 135 -4.63 -5.97 20.65
N ALA A 136 -5.02 -7.21 20.32
CA ALA A 136 -4.56 -8.41 21.01
C ALA A 136 -3.61 -9.19 20.08
N VAL A 137 -2.34 -9.28 20.48
CA VAL A 137 -1.24 -9.86 19.70
C VAL A 137 -0.73 -11.10 20.43
N PRO A 138 -1.08 -12.33 19.99
CA PRO A 138 -0.55 -13.57 20.54
C PRO A 138 0.81 -13.92 19.95
N ILE A 139 1.69 -14.48 20.80
CA ILE A 139 3.14 -14.54 20.56
C ILE A 139 3.68 -15.89 21.00
N TYR A 140 4.50 -16.50 20.14
CA TYR A 140 5.31 -17.67 20.46
C TYR A 140 6.79 -17.45 20.14
N GLU A 141 7.68 -17.79 21.07
CA GLU A 141 9.15 -17.76 20.94
C GLU A 141 9.74 -16.47 20.31
N GLY A 142 9.16 -15.31 20.65
CA GLY A 142 9.57 -13.98 20.17
C GLY A 142 8.84 -13.52 18.90
N PHE A 143 8.19 -14.41 18.17
CA PHE A 143 7.44 -14.14 16.95
C PHE A 143 5.95 -13.90 17.24
N ALA A 144 5.36 -12.88 16.60
CA ALA A 144 3.91 -12.66 16.64
C ALA A 144 3.20 -13.64 15.69
N ILE A 145 2.05 -14.17 16.09
CA ILE A 145 1.28 -15.16 15.32
C ILE A 145 0.24 -14.42 14.44
N PRO A 146 0.52 -14.13 13.15
CA PRO A 146 -0.16 -13.03 12.46
C PRO A 146 -1.65 -13.28 12.19
N HIS A 147 -2.02 -14.53 11.89
CA HIS A 147 -3.41 -14.93 11.66
C HIS A 147 -4.28 -14.92 12.93
N SER A 148 -3.65 -14.84 14.11
CA SER A 148 -4.31 -14.82 15.41
C SER A 148 -4.34 -13.42 16.05
N ILE A 149 -3.81 -12.40 15.37
CA ILE A 149 -3.91 -11.01 15.82
C ILE A 149 -5.37 -10.55 15.69
N MET A 150 -5.89 -9.94 16.74
CA MET A 150 -7.16 -9.21 16.72
C MET A 150 -6.90 -7.71 16.83
N ARG A 151 -7.70 -6.92 16.11
CA ARG A 151 -7.74 -5.46 16.14
C ARG A 151 -9.20 -5.02 16.28
N VAL A 152 -9.48 -4.07 17.15
CA VAL A 152 -10.75 -3.35 17.23
C VAL A 152 -10.47 -1.85 17.35
N ASP A 153 -11.23 -1.03 16.63
CA ASP A 153 -11.00 0.40 16.48
C ASP A 153 -11.63 1.25 17.61
N ILE A 154 -11.99 0.61 18.72
CA ILE A 154 -12.49 1.22 19.95
C ILE A 154 -11.35 1.36 20.96
N ALA A 155 -11.12 2.58 21.44
CA ALA A 155 -10.04 2.86 22.37
C ALA A 155 -10.29 4.11 23.25
N GLY A 156 -9.22 4.68 23.80
CA GLY A 156 -9.29 5.79 24.77
C GLY A 156 -9.96 7.07 24.26
N ARG A 157 -9.95 7.33 22.96
CA ARG A 157 -10.61 8.47 22.30
C ARG A 157 -12.11 8.31 22.29
N ASP A 158 -12.60 7.09 22.13
CA ASP A 158 -14.01 6.75 22.08
C ASP A 158 -14.63 6.74 23.48
N VAL A 159 -13.86 6.29 24.48
CA VAL A 159 -14.18 6.53 25.90
C VAL A 159 -14.27 8.03 26.21
N SER A 160 -13.38 8.87 25.67
CA SER A 160 -13.48 10.34 25.82
C SER A 160 -14.70 10.93 25.07
N ARG A 161 -15.01 10.44 23.85
CA ARG A 161 -16.20 10.84 23.06
C ARG A 161 -17.50 10.48 23.77
N TYR A 162 -17.56 9.29 24.38
CA TYR A 162 -18.72 8.79 25.12
C TYR A 162 -18.86 9.47 26.50
N LEU A 163 -17.75 9.70 27.23
CA LEU A 163 -17.75 10.51 28.46
C LEU A 163 -18.31 11.92 28.21
N ARG A 164 -17.92 12.56 27.09
CA ARG A 164 -18.48 13.85 26.66
C ARG A 164 -20.00 13.78 26.45
N LEU A 165 -20.49 12.72 25.80
CA LEU A 165 -21.93 12.51 25.60
C LEU A 165 -22.69 12.27 26.91
N LEU A 166 -22.07 11.60 27.89
CA LEU A 166 -22.65 11.41 29.22
C LEU A 166 -22.68 12.72 30.03
N LEU A 167 -21.57 13.47 30.08
CA LEU A 167 -21.52 14.77 30.75
C LEU A 167 -22.55 15.77 30.17
N ARG A 168 -22.78 15.72 28.85
CA ARG A 168 -23.84 16.49 28.18
C ARG A 168 -25.25 16.14 28.65
N LYS A 169 -25.53 14.88 29.03
CA LYS A 169 -26.82 14.45 29.61
C LYS A 169 -27.00 14.95 31.05
N GLU A 170 -25.92 15.08 31.80
CA GLU A 170 -25.92 15.70 33.14
C GLU A 170 -25.96 17.26 33.08
N GLY A 171 -25.95 17.85 31.87
CA GLY A 171 -26.09 19.30 31.64
C GLY A 171 -24.80 20.04 31.27
N TYR A 172 -23.65 19.37 31.21
CA TYR A 172 -22.35 19.98 30.92
C TYR A 172 -21.94 19.76 29.46
N ASP A 173 -22.19 20.75 28.61
CA ASP A 173 -21.89 20.65 27.17
C ASP A 173 -20.47 21.11 26.81
N PHE A 174 -19.67 20.19 26.30
CA PHE A 174 -18.30 20.43 25.82
C PHE A 174 -18.28 20.28 24.30
N HIS A 175 -18.09 21.37 23.57
CA HIS A 175 -18.31 21.45 22.13
C HIS A 175 -17.02 21.70 21.34
N THR A 176 -16.04 22.42 21.87
CA THR A 176 -14.80 22.72 21.12
C THR A 176 -13.74 21.62 21.22
N SER A 177 -12.79 21.61 20.26
CA SER A 177 -11.63 20.71 20.27
C SER A 177 -10.73 20.89 21.50
N ALA A 178 -10.72 22.09 22.10
CA ALA A 178 -9.93 22.40 23.29
C ALA A 178 -10.58 21.86 24.57
N GLU A 179 -11.92 21.92 24.64
CA GLU A 179 -12.71 21.30 25.71
C GLU A 179 -12.65 19.77 25.68
N PHE A 180 -12.54 19.17 24.49
CA PHE A 180 -12.38 17.71 24.35
C PHE A 180 -11.14 17.18 25.10
N GLU A 181 -10.03 17.93 25.12
CA GLU A 181 -8.84 17.60 25.92
C GLU A 181 -9.07 17.76 27.44
N VAL A 182 -10.01 18.61 27.86
CA VAL A 182 -10.47 18.65 29.27
C VAL A 182 -11.22 17.36 29.60
N VAL A 183 -12.11 16.89 28.71
CA VAL A 183 -12.81 15.60 28.88
C VAL A 183 -11.82 14.42 28.93
N ARG A 184 -10.77 14.42 28.09
CA ARG A 184 -9.68 13.44 28.18
C ARG A 184 -8.96 13.49 29.54
N THR A 185 -8.70 14.68 30.06
CA THR A 185 -8.10 14.87 31.40
C THR A 185 -9.01 14.35 32.52
N ILE A 186 -10.34 14.54 32.40
CA ILE A 186 -11.34 14.02 33.34
C ILE A 186 -11.38 12.49 33.31
N LYS A 187 -11.35 11.88 32.11
CA LYS A 187 -11.24 10.41 31.92
C LYS A 187 -10.07 9.85 32.72
N GLU A 188 -8.87 10.41 32.52
CA GLU A 188 -7.63 9.90 33.10
C GLU A 188 -7.54 10.08 34.63
N ARG A 189 -8.15 11.13 35.18
CA ARG A 189 -8.09 11.42 36.63
C ARG A 189 -9.23 10.81 37.45
N ALA A 190 -10.46 10.82 36.93
CA ALA A 190 -11.67 10.61 37.75
C ALA A 190 -12.43 9.31 37.47
N CYS A 191 -12.19 8.65 36.32
CA CYS A 191 -12.88 7.43 35.91
C CYS A 191 -12.24 6.15 36.47
N TYR A 192 -13.04 5.09 36.55
CA TYR A 192 -12.61 3.74 36.96
C TYR A 192 -13.52 2.69 36.33
N LEU A 193 -13.04 1.45 36.21
CA LEU A 193 -13.84 0.31 35.77
C LEU A 193 -14.43 -0.41 36.98
N SER A 194 -15.75 -0.60 36.97
CA SER A 194 -16.43 -1.44 37.94
C SER A 194 -16.17 -2.93 37.65
N LEU A 195 -16.12 -3.74 38.70
CA LEU A 195 -16.15 -5.19 38.59
C LEU A 195 -17.55 -5.73 38.24
N ASN A 196 -18.61 -5.01 38.62
CA ASN A 196 -20.02 -5.37 38.39
C ASN A 196 -20.86 -4.08 38.22
N PRO A 197 -20.96 -3.49 37.01
CA PRO A 197 -21.58 -2.18 36.81
C PRO A 197 -23.04 -2.11 37.31
N GLN A 198 -23.79 -3.21 37.22
CA GLN A 198 -25.16 -3.31 37.74
C GLN A 198 -25.28 -3.13 39.26
N LYS A 199 -24.20 -3.36 40.03
CA LYS A 199 -24.21 -3.14 41.49
C LYS A 199 -23.87 -1.69 41.81
N ASP A 200 -22.83 -1.15 41.19
CA ASP A 200 -22.42 0.24 41.35
C ASP A 200 -23.49 1.22 40.88
N GLU A 201 -24.35 0.82 39.93
CA GLU A 201 -25.53 1.56 39.48
C GLU A 201 -26.71 1.54 40.47
N THR A 202 -26.77 0.55 41.38
CA THR A 202 -27.74 0.51 42.49
C THR A 202 -27.23 1.16 43.78
N LEU A 203 -25.94 1.47 43.86
CA LEU A 203 -25.33 2.18 44.97
C LEU A 203 -25.32 3.68 44.66
N GLU A 204 -25.80 4.49 45.61
CA GLU A 204 -25.82 5.94 45.46
C GLU A 204 -24.37 6.46 45.44
N THR A 205 -23.85 6.68 44.22
CA THR A 205 -22.42 6.86 43.98
C THR A 205 -21.95 8.19 44.54
N GLU A 206 -20.92 8.18 45.39
CA GLU A 206 -20.28 9.40 45.90
C GLU A 206 -19.91 10.34 44.75
N LYS A 207 -20.50 11.55 44.79
CA LYS A 207 -20.29 12.61 43.79
C LYS A 207 -18.87 13.16 43.88
N ALA A 208 -17.94 12.51 43.19
CA ALA A 208 -16.61 13.06 43.00
C ALA A 208 -16.69 14.32 42.13
N GLN A 209 -16.38 15.45 42.76
CA GLN A 209 -16.28 16.74 42.10
C GLN A 209 -14.92 16.88 41.41
N TYR A 210 -14.89 17.59 40.29
CA TYR A 210 -13.67 17.86 39.54
C TYR A 210 -13.55 19.36 39.23
N THR A 211 -12.43 19.98 39.59
CA THR A 211 -12.18 21.39 39.28
C THR A 211 -11.73 21.54 37.83
N LEU A 212 -12.50 22.28 37.05
CA LEU A 212 -12.22 22.63 35.66
C LEU A 212 -11.12 23.72 35.57
N PRO A 213 -10.50 23.92 34.38
CA PRO A 213 -9.38 24.87 34.23
C PRO A 213 -9.73 26.35 34.47
N ASP A 214 -11.01 26.69 34.52
CA ASP A 214 -11.57 28.01 34.86
C ASP A 214 -11.83 28.19 36.37
N GLY A 215 -11.61 27.14 37.17
CA GLY A 215 -11.89 27.12 38.62
C GLY A 215 -13.29 26.65 38.99
N SER A 216 -14.18 26.39 38.02
CA SER A 216 -15.53 25.87 38.29
C SER A 216 -15.52 24.38 38.69
N THR A 217 -16.55 23.91 39.38
CA THR A 217 -16.65 22.51 39.85
C THR A 217 -17.69 21.71 39.05
N LEU A 218 -17.24 20.54 38.57
CA LEU A 218 -18.00 19.57 37.78
C LEU A 218 -18.38 18.36 38.64
N ASP A 219 -19.67 18.10 38.84
CA ASP A 219 -20.16 16.84 39.41
C ASP A 219 -20.18 15.76 38.30
N ILE A 220 -19.30 14.75 38.36
CA ILE A 220 -19.21 13.72 37.30
C ILE A 220 -20.24 12.60 37.47
N GLY A 221 -20.69 12.33 38.71
CA GLY A 221 -21.70 11.33 39.01
C GLY A 221 -21.38 9.93 38.44
N PRO A 222 -22.37 9.17 37.93
CA PRO A 222 -22.17 7.81 37.43
C PRO A 222 -21.42 7.72 36.09
N ALA A 223 -21.23 8.84 35.38
CA ALA A 223 -20.51 8.85 34.10
C ALA A 223 -19.08 8.30 34.22
N ARG A 224 -18.48 8.42 35.42
CA ARG A 224 -17.12 7.97 35.74
C ARG A 224 -16.87 6.46 35.60
N PHE A 225 -17.90 5.62 35.71
CA PHE A 225 -17.78 4.17 35.51
C PHE A 225 -18.56 3.69 34.28
N ARG A 226 -19.64 4.39 33.91
CA ARG A 226 -20.37 4.14 32.65
C ARG A 226 -19.50 4.43 31.42
N ALA A 227 -18.66 5.46 31.42
CA ALA A 227 -17.83 5.82 30.27
C ALA A 227 -16.79 4.74 29.88
N PRO A 228 -15.94 4.21 30.80
CA PRO A 228 -14.97 3.18 30.45
C PRO A 228 -15.58 1.79 30.22
N GLU A 229 -16.83 1.53 30.64
CA GLU A 229 -17.55 0.29 30.35
C GLU A 229 -17.67 0.04 28.83
N LEU A 230 -17.62 1.09 28.00
CA LEU A 230 -17.54 1.01 26.54
C LEU A 230 -16.44 0.05 26.04
N LEU A 231 -15.30 -0.03 26.73
CA LEU A 231 -14.21 -0.95 26.38
C LEU A 231 -14.60 -2.44 26.53
N PHE A 232 -15.66 -2.73 27.28
CA PHE A 232 -16.20 -4.07 27.49
C PHE A 232 -17.57 -4.27 26.81
N ARG A 233 -18.24 -3.19 26.42
CA ARG A 233 -19.56 -3.18 25.74
C ARG A 233 -19.64 -2.08 24.66
N PRO A 234 -19.13 -2.36 23.45
CA PRO A 234 -19.30 -1.52 22.25
C PRO A 234 -20.76 -1.12 21.94
N ASP A 235 -21.73 -1.96 22.34
CA ASP A 235 -23.17 -1.73 22.17
C ASP A 235 -23.62 -0.35 22.70
N LEU A 236 -22.93 0.19 23.72
CA LEU A 236 -23.26 1.46 24.37
C LEU A 236 -23.16 2.69 23.46
N ILE A 237 -22.47 2.59 22.32
CA ILE A 237 -22.44 3.62 21.27
C ILE A 237 -23.13 3.16 19.96
N GLY A 238 -23.69 1.96 19.92
CA GLY A 238 -24.25 1.36 18.71
C GLY A 238 -23.19 0.79 17.75
N ASP A 239 -22.05 0.35 18.28
CA ASP A 239 -21.00 -0.36 17.54
C ASP A 239 -21.11 -1.87 17.82
N GLU A 240 -21.12 -2.70 16.77
CA GLU A 240 -21.26 -4.16 16.85
C GLU A 240 -19.90 -4.90 17.00
N SER A 241 -18.79 -4.16 17.16
CA SER A 241 -17.46 -4.72 17.42
C SER A 241 -17.37 -5.50 18.74
N GLU A 242 -16.38 -6.39 18.86
CA GLU A 242 -16.19 -7.19 20.09
C GLU A 242 -15.58 -6.37 21.25
N GLY A 243 -15.95 -6.68 22.50
CA GLY A 243 -15.36 -6.06 23.68
C GLY A 243 -13.91 -6.53 23.92
N ILE A 244 -13.08 -5.71 24.58
CA ILE A 244 -11.64 -6.00 24.80
C ILE A 244 -11.35 -7.39 25.39
N HIS A 245 -12.25 -7.88 26.26
CA HIS A 245 -12.17 -9.21 26.87
C HIS A 245 -12.39 -10.37 25.88
N GLU A 246 -13.28 -10.18 24.89
CA GLU A 246 -13.55 -11.11 23.80
C GLU A 246 -12.46 -11.04 22.74
N VAL A 247 -12.01 -9.83 22.36
CA VAL A 247 -10.85 -9.60 21.49
C VAL A 247 -9.62 -10.39 21.95
N LEU A 248 -9.32 -10.35 23.26
CA LEU A 248 -8.24 -11.13 23.86
C LEU A 248 -8.54 -12.64 23.84
N ALA A 249 -9.75 -13.07 24.19
CA ALA A 249 -10.11 -14.48 24.19
C ALA A 249 -10.07 -15.09 22.77
N PHE A 250 -10.56 -14.37 21.76
CA PHE A 250 -10.58 -14.79 20.36
C PHE A 250 -9.18 -14.79 19.75
N ALA A 251 -8.28 -13.86 20.12
CA ALA A 251 -6.87 -13.95 19.73
C ALA A 251 -6.21 -15.25 20.23
N ILE A 252 -6.54 -15.70 21.45
CA ILE A 252 -6.06 -16.98 21.99
C ILE A 252 -6.80 -18.18 21.37
N GLN A 253 -8.09 -18.07 21.07
CA GLN A 253 -8.85 -19.14 20.43
C GLN A 253 -8.51 -19.34 18.94
N LYS A 254 -8.00 -18.31 18.25
CA LYS A 254 -7.47 -18.42 16.88
C LYS A 254 -6.13 -19.14 16.81
N SER A 255 -5.30 -19.10 17.86
CA SER A 255 -3.99 -19.77 17.88
C SER A 255 -4.11 -21.29 18.07
N ASP A 256 -3.04 -22.01 17.78
CA ASP A 256 -2.94 -23.47 17.96
C ASP A 256 -3.27 -23.91 19.40
N MET A 257 -3.92 -25.07 19.53
CA MET A 257 -4.50 -25.53 20.81
C MET A 257 -3.47 -25.68 21.93
N ASP A 258 -2.29 -26.18 21.61
CA ASP A 258 -1.20 -26.40 22.58
C ASP A 258 -0.67 -25.09 23.17
N LEU A 259 -0.71 -24.01 22.39
CA LEU A 259 -0.24 -22.68 22.81
C LEU A 259 -1.24 -21.98 23.74
N ARG A 260 -2.54 -22.28 23.65
CA ARG A 260 -3.58 -21.52 24.38
C ARG A 260 -3.33 -21.47 25.89
N ARG A 261 -2.82 -22.56 26.47
CA ARG A 261 -2.51 -22.66 27.91
C ARG A 261 -1.34 -21.76 28.32
N THR A 262 -0.31 -21.62 27.49
CA THR A 262 0.84 -20.73 27.76
C THR A 262 0.46 -19.26 27.52
N LEU A 263 -0.36 -18.99 26.51
CA LEU A 263 -0.90 -17.66 26.20
C LEU A 263 -1.79 -17.11 27.32
N PHE A 264 -2.80 -17.85 27.79
CA PHE A 264 -3.66 -17.43 28.92
C PHE A 264 -2.88 -17.18 30.23
N SER A 265 -1.76 -17.90 30.44
CA SER A 265 -0.90 -17.75 31.63
C SER A 265 0.16 -16.64 31.51
N ASN A 266 0.26 -15.98 30.35
CA ASN A 266 1.19 -14.88 30.08
C ASN A 266 0.51 -13.74 29.31
N ILE A 267 -0.58 -13.21 29.86
CA ILE A 267 -1.17 -11.96 29.36
C ILE A 267 -0.34 -10.77 29.89
N VAL A 268 -0.02 -9.82 29.02
CA VAL A 268 0.69 -8.57 29.31
C VAL A 268 -0.18 -7.39 28.85
N LEU A 269 -0.29 -6.35 29.68
CA LEU A 269 -1.04 -5.12 29.35
C LEU A 269 -0.10 -4.00 28.92
N SER A 270 -0.41 -3.34 27.80
CA SER A 270 0.24 -2.12 27.32
C SER A 270 -0.81 -1.06 26.93
N GLY A 271 -0.36 0.16 26.67
CA GLY A 271 -1.22 1.24 26.20
C GLY A 271 -1.95 1.99 27.30
N GLY A 272 -2.17 3.29 27.07
CA GLY A 272 -2.67 4.23 28.07
C GLY A 272 -4.07 3.92 28.60
N SER A 273 -4.95 3.29 27.81
CA SER A 273 -6.31 2.95 28.27
C SER A 273 -6.32 1.84 29.33
N THR A 274 -5.25 1.03 29.43
CA THR A 274 -5.10 0.04 30.50
C THR A 274 -4.67 0.64 31.85
N LEU A 275 -4.45 1.96 31.94
CA LEU A 275 -4.16 2.67 33.18
C LEU A 275 -5.40 2.93 34.05
N LEU A 276 -6.61 2.72 33.50
CA LEU A 276 -7.87 2.84 34.25
C LEU A 276 -7.89 1.96 35.51
N LYS A 277 -8.27 2.55 36.64
CA LYS A 277 -8.40 1.85 37.93
C LYS A 277 -9.40 0.69 37.79
N GLY A 278 -9.05 -0.50 38.27
CA GLY A 278 -9.88 -1.71 38.17
C GLY A 278 -9.81 -2.46 36.82
N PHE A 279 -9.11 -1.95 35.80
CA PHE A 279 -9.03 -2.57 34.47
C PHE A 279 -8.57 -4.04 34.52
N GLY A 280 -7.48 -4.32 35.25
CA GLY A 280 -6.91 -5.67 35.36
C GLY A 280 -7.84 -6.68 36.03
N ASP A 281 -8.54 -6.26 37.08
CA ASP A 281 -9.46 -7.13 37.84
C ASP A 281 -10.75 -7.40 37.07
N ARG A 282 -11.30 -6.39 36.37
CA ARG A 282 -12.45 -6.58 35.48
C ARG A 282 -12.09 -7.49 34.31
N LEU A 283 -10.95 -7.26 33.63
CA LEU A 283 -10.48 -8.13 32.55
C LEU A 283 -10.23 -9.56 33.03
N LEU A 284 -9.65 -9.74 34.24
CA LEU A 284 -9.48 -11.07 34.84
C LEU A 284 -10.83 -11.76 35.12
N SER A 285 -11.83 -11.00 35.56
CA SER A 285 -13.20 -11.51 35.80
C SER A 285 -13.86 -11.98 34.50
N GLU A 286 -13.78 -11.18 33.43
CA GLU A 286 -14.40 -11.53 32.15
C GLU A 286 -13.67 -12.68 31.43
N VAL A 287 -12.33 -12.65 31.36
CA VAL A 287 -11.55 -13.73 30.72
C VAL A 287 -11.73 -15.06 31.46
N LYS A 288 -11.99 -15.05 32.78
CA LYS A 288 -12.38 -16.26 33.55
C LYS A 288 -13.75 -16.85 33.17
N LYS A 289 -14.65 -16.07 32.56
CA LYS A 289 -15.93 -16.58 32.04
C LYS A 289 -15.77 -17.22 30.66
N LEU A 290 -14.90 -16.65 29.82
CA LEU A 290 -14.67 -17.08 28.44
C LEU A 290 -13.63 -18.22 28.30
N ALA A 291 -12.70 -18.38 29.24
CA ALA A 291 -11.67 -19.41 29.18
C ALA A 291 -12.12 -20.77 29.75
N PRO A 292 -11.48 -21.89 29.33
CA PRO A 292 -11.72 -23.20 29.95
C PRO A 292 -11.33 -23.22 31.43
N LYS A 293 -12.16 -23.89 32.26
CA LYS A 293 -12.07 -23.86 33.73
C LYS A 293 -10.73 -24.32 34.32
N ASP A 294 -9.99 -25.17 33.61
CA ASP A 294 -8.73 -25.76 34.07
C ASP A 294 -7.48 -24.93 33.70
N VAL A 295 -7.67 -23.72 33.15
CA VAL A 295 -6.57 -22.85 32.69
C VAL A 295 -6.24 -21.76 33.72
N LYS A 296 -4.97 -21.73 34.16
CA LYS A 296 -4.46 -20.70 35.07
C LYS A 296 -4.22 -19.38 34.31
N ILE A 297 -5.22 -18.51 34.30
CA ILE A 297 -5.09 -17.15 33.76
C ILE A 297 -4.17 -16.31 34.66
N LYS A 298 -3.24 -15.56 34.05
CA LYS A 298 -2.38 -14.58 34.74
C LYS A 298 -2.17 -13.36 33.86
N ILE A 299 -2.73 -12.23 34.30
CA ILE A 299 -2.54 -10.91 33.69
C ILE A 299 -1.37 -10.21 34.38
N SER A 300 -0.50 -9.57 33.60
CA SER A 300 0.67 -8.83 34.07
C SER A 300 0.58 -7.39 33.61
N ALA A 301 0.42 -6.46 34.56
CA ALA A 301 0.40 -5.03 34.29
C ALA A 301 1.71 -4.40 34.79
N PRO A 302 2.67 -4.04 33.91
CA PRO A 302 3.83 -3.28 34.32
C PRO A 302 3.42 -1.88 34.80
N GLN A 303 4.27 -1.28 35.64
CA GLN A 303 4.05 0.09 36.12
C GLN A 303 4.23 1.09 34.97
N GLU A 304 5.25 0.90 34.14
CA GLU A 304 5.62 1.76 33.00
C GLU A 304 4.88 1.41 31.69
N ARG A 305 3.65 0.88 31.79
CA ARG A 305 2.87 0.41 30.62
C ARG A 305 2.38 1.51 29.67
N LEU A 306 2.65 2.78 29.97
CA LEU A 306 2.50 3.90 29.03
C LEU A 306 3.62 3.95 27.99
N TYR A 307 4.79 3.36 28.30
CA TYR A 307 6.02 3.44 27.50
C TYR A 307 6.55 2.08 27.04
N SER A 308 5.87 0.97 27.32
CA SER A 308 6.35 -0.38 26.95
C SER A 308 6.50 -0.58 25.43
N THR A 309 5.68 0.10 24.63
CA THR A 309 5.83 0.23 23.16
C THR A 309 7.13 0.92 22.74
N TRP A 310 7.63 1.87 23.53
CA TRP A 310 8.85 2.64 23.26
C TRP A 310 10.12 2.01 23.86
N ILE A 311 10.00 1.30 24.99
CA ILE A 311 11.10 0.54 25.62
C ILE A 311 11.39 -0.77 24.85
N GLY A 312 10.39 -1.33 24.15
CA GLY A 312 10.53 -2.56 23.36
C GLY A 312 11.63 -2.55 22.29
N PRO A 313 11.70 -1.56 21.37
CA PRO A 313 12.72 -1.50 20.32
C PRO A 313 14.13 -1.32 20.90
N LEU A 314 14.25 -0.67 22.05
CA LEU A 314 15.51 -0.40 22.76
C LEU A 314 16.30 -1.69 23.01
N ALA A 315 15.64 -2.71 23.57
CA ALA A 315 16.24 -4.00 23.87
C ALA A 315 16.58 -4.81 22.60
N SER A 316 15.76 -4.67 21.54
CA SER A 316 16.05 -5.30 20.23
C SER A 316 17.27 -4.67 19.55
N LEU A 317 17.43 -3.35 19.63
CA LEU A 317 18.58 -2.62 19.10
C LEU A 317 19.87 -2.93 19.90
N ILE A 318 19.80 -2.96 21.22
CA ILE A 318 20.94 -3.34 22.07
C ILE A 318 21.39 -4.80 21.80
N SER A 319 20.45 -5.71 21.56
CA SER A 319 20.75 -7.09 21.12
C SER A 319 21.40 -7.14 19.73
N ALA A 320 20.93 -6.32 18.78
CA ALA A 320 21.53 -6.26 17.43
C ALA A 320 22.94 -5.67 17.42
N VAL A 321 23.21 -4.65 18.24
CA VAL A 321 24.54 -4.01 18.38
C VAL A 321 25.55 -4.94 19.08
N SER A 322 25.09 -5.85 19.94
CA SER A 322 25.97 -6.76 20.68
C SER A 322 26.28 -8.09 19.99
N HIS A 323 25.58 -8.45 18.91
CA HIS A 323 25.81 -9.67 18.12
C HIS A 323 25.86 -9.39 16.60
N PRO A 324 27.05 -9.10 16.04
CA PRO A 324 27.21 -8.84 14.61
C PRO A 324 26.98 -10.13 13.80
N SER A 325 25.74 -10.30 13.32
CA SER A 325 25.33 -11.35 12.39
C SER A 325 24.67 -10.70 11.15
N PRO A 326 24.88 -11.24 9.94
CA PRO A 326 24.75 -10.45 8.72
C PRO A 326 23.30 -10.33 8.20
N LEU A 327 22.52 -9.41 8.78
CA LEU A 327 21.28 -8.91 8.19
C LEU A 327 21.56 -7.86 7.10
N SER A 328 22.28 -8.27 6.06
CA SER A 328 22.65 -7.42 4.91
C SER A 328 21.48 -7.22 3.93
N LEU A 329 20.50 -6.42 4.33
CA LEU A 329 19.49 -5.85 3.43
C LEU A 329 20.12 -4.76 2.53
N GLY A 330 20.91 -5.20 1.54
CA GLY A 330 21.52 -4.31 0.56
C GLY A 330 20.50 -3.79 -0.46
N LEU A 331 20.25 -2.48 -0.42
CA LEU A 331 19.75 -1.70 -1.55
C LEU A 331 20.94 -0.95 -2.20
N PRO A 332 20.95 -0.77 -3.53
CA PRO A 332 22.08 -0.16 -4.23
C PRO A 332 22.10 1.37 -4.03
N LEU A 333 23.31 1.91 -3.83
CA LEU A 333 23.56 3.35 -3.75
C LEU A 333 23.31 4.03 -5.10
N LEU A 334 22.55 5.13 -5.09
CA LEU A 334 22.58 6.12 -6.18
C LEU A 334 23.75 7.09 -5.92
N PRO A 335 24.61 7.37 -6.93
CA PRO A 335 25.72 8.30 -6.76
C PRO A 335 25.24 9.76 -6.79
N SER A 336 25.63 10.54 -5.79
CA SER A 336 25.46 11.99 -5.77
C SER A 336 26.50 12.70 -6.66
N LEU A 337 26.15 13.90 -7.14
CA LEU A 337 27.06 14.80 -7.87
C LEU A 337 27.02 16.22 -7.26
N PRO A 338 28.10 17.01 -7.40
CA PRO A 338 28.45 18.05 -6.41
C PRO A 338 27.94 19.47 -6.74
N THR A 339 28.12 20.37 -5.77
CA THR A 339 27.68 21.78 -5.79
C THR A 339 28.79 22.79 -6.15
N HIS A 340 28.35 24.03 -6.46
CA HIS A 340 29.15 25.28 -6.56
C HIS A 340 30.05 25.45 -7.82
N PRO A 341 30.51 26.69 -8.15
CA PRO A 341 30.26 27.99 -7.52
C PRO A 341 29.67 29.08 -8.47
N SER A 342 29.48 30.29 -7.95
CA SER A 342 28.98 31.48 -8.67
C SER A 342 30.10 32.36 -9.26
N ARG A 343 29.75 33.22 -10.24
CA ARG A 343 30.49 34.47 -10.53
C ARG A 343 29.67 35.51 -11.30
N GLN A 344 30.09 36.77 -11.23
CA GLN A 344 29.42 37.95 -11.79
C GLN A 344 30.02 38.37 -13.14
N GLY A 345 29.26 39.13 -13.94
CA GLY A 345 29.77 39.84 -15.13
C GLY A 345 28.72 40.74 -15.77
N THR A 346 28.98 42.05 -15.85
CA THR A 346 28.07 43.07 -16.39
C THR A 346 28.56 43.63 -17.72
N CYS A 347 27.63 43.99 -18.63
CA CYS A 347 27.70 45.19 -19.49
C CYS A 347 26.41 45.38 -20.31
N ARG A 348 26.16 46.62 -20.76
CA ARG A 348 25.03 47.02 -21.64
C ARG A 348 25.56 47.50 -22.99
N ALA A 349 24.79 47.31 -24.08
CA ALA A 349 24.20 48.40 -24.91
C ALA A 349 23.95 48.02 -26.39
N SER A 350 23.06 48.79 -27.02
CA SER A 350 22.78 48.96 -28.48
C SER A 350 22.11 47.84 -29.29
N HIS A 351 20.89 48.17 -29.76
CA HIS A 351 20.12 47.68 -30.92
C HIS A 351 20.89 47.80 -32.27
N PRO A 352 20.45 47.19 -33.42
CA PRO A 352 19.04 46.96 -33.79
C PRO A 352 18.62 45.64 -34.47
N GLN A 353 17.29 45.54 -34.62
CA GLN A 353 16.44 44.51 -35.22
C GLN A 353 17.02 43.63 -36.35
N LEU A 354 16.83 42.31 -36.19
CA LEU A 354 16.51 41.33 -37.25
C LEU A 354 15.78 40.14 -36.58
N ARG A 355 14.88 39.44 -37.30
CA ARG A 355 14.16 38.24 -36.81
C ARG A 355 14.16 37.14 -37.87
N HIS A 356 14.34 35.88 -37.45
CA HIS A 356 14.44 34.70 -38.31
C HIS A 356 13.67 33.50 -37.71
N ALA A 357 13.29 32.53 -38.54
CA ALA A 357 12.44 31.39 -38.18
C ALA A 357 12.91 30.06 -38.80
N PHE A 358 12.49 28.92 -38.23
CA PHE A 358 12.86 27.57 -38.70
C PHE A 358 11.80 26.51 -38.35
N ARG A 359 12.06 25.24 -38.73
CA ARG A 359 11.12 24.11 -38.69
C ARG A 359 11.80 22.77 -38.34
N VAL A 360 11.07 21.85 -37.70
CA VAL A 360 11.51 20.49 -37.28
C VAL A 360 10.87 19.40 -38.18
N PRO A 361 11.53 18.28 -38.56
CA PRO A 361 10.95 17.28 -39.48
C PRO A 361 10.59 15.91 -38.84
N CYS A 362 9.45 15.34 -39.26
CA CYS A 362 8.94 14.04 -38.79
C CYS A 362 9.51 12.81 -39.53
N PRO A 363 9.70 11.65 -38.85
CA PRO A 363 10.00 10.35 -39.47
C PRO A 363 8.81 9.36 -39.41
N GLN A 364 7.87 9.46 -40.35
CA GLN A 364 6.74 8.52 -40.53
C GLN A 364 6.44 8.33 -42.03
N LEU A 365 5.86 7.23 -42.54
CA LEU A 365 5.35 5.98 -41.94
C LEU A 365 5.28 4.89 -43.04
N SER A 366 5.30 3.60 -42.69
CA SER A 366 4.31 2.59 -43.18
C SER A 366 4.71 1.15 -42.82
N PHE A 367 3.75 0.37 -42.31
CA PHE A 367 3.76 -1.09 -42.43
C PHE A 367 2.79 -1.50 -43.55
N GLY A 368 3.27 -2.32 -44.48
CA GLY A 368 2.46 -2.92 -45.55
C GLY A 368 3.11 -4.21 -46.01
N THR A 369 2.33 -5.29 -46.06
CA THR A 369 2.79 -6.65 -46.41
C THR A 369 2.00 -7.17 -47.62
N PRO A 370 2.42 -8.27 -48.29
CA PRO A 370 3.75 -8.90 -48.36
C PRO A 370 4.25 -9.11 -49.81
N ASP A 371 5.52 -9.51 -50.01
CA ASP A 371 5.83 -10.58 -50.99
C ASP A 371 7.16 -11.31 -50.67
N LYS A 372 7.42 -12.42 -51.38
CA LYS A 372 8.53 -13.36 -51.18
C LYS A 372 9.64 -13.21 -52.22
N ARG A 373 10.91 -13.11 -51.78
CA ARG A 373 12.03 -13.97 -52.24
C ARG A 373 13.37 -13.73 -51.53
N ASP A 374 14.30 -14.66 -51.78
CA ASP A 374 15.78 -14.58 -51.72
C ASP A 374 16.51 -14.39 -50.38
N TRP A 375 16.57 -15.51 -49.64
CA TRP A 375 17.78 -16.13 -49.06
C TRP A 375 19.13 -15.38 -49.09
N GLY A 376 19.86 -15.41 -47.96
CA GLY A 376 21.31 -15.74 -48.02
C GLY A 376 22.28 -15.26 -46.92
N ARG A 377 22.53 -16.12 -45.91
CA ARG A 377 23.73 -16.11 -45.00
C ARG A 377 23.81 -14.89 -44.03
N MET A 378 24.42 -14.93 -42.83
CA MET A 378 25.21 -15.94 -42.10
C MET A 378 25.02 -15.76 -40.55
N ARG A 379 25.60 -16.63 -39.71
CA ARG A 379 25.64 -16.58 -38.21
C ARG A 379 27.12 -16.60 -37.74
N PRO A 380 27.49 -16.51 -36.43
CA PRO A 380 26.91 -15.85 -35.23
C PRO A 380 27.94 -14.95 -34.44
N GLY A 381 27.55 -14.27 -33.34
CA GLY A 381 28.51 -13.67 -32.39
C GLY A 381 27.91 -12.78 -31.26
N ILE A 382 28.51 -12.81 -30.06
CA ILE A 382 28.21 -12.10 -28.78
C ILE A 382 29.58 -11.96 -28.01
N PRO A 383 29.93 -10.93 -27.19
CA PRO A 383 29.13 -9.88 -26.50
C PRO A 383 29.64 -8.40 -26.65
N CYS A 384 28.99 -7.50 -25.88
CA CYS A 384 29.28 -6.09 -25.46
C CYS A 384 30.74 -5.73 -25.03
N PRO A 385 31.11 -4.44 -24.73
CA PRO A 385 30.28 -3.21 -24.58
C PRO A 385 30.84 -1.85 -25.16
N PHE A 386 30.09 -0.77 -24.92
CA PHE A 386 30.44 0.68 -24.87
C PHE A 386 30.65 1.54 -26.16
N CYS A 387 29.73 2.51 -26.31
CA CYS A 387 29.88 3.92 -26.76
C CYS A 387 29.96 4.38 -28.25
N THR A 388 29.27 5.52 -28.44
CA THR A 388 29.50 6.67 -29.37
C THR A 388 29.15 6.63 -30.87
N HIS A 389 28.38 7.67 -31.30
CA HIS A 389 28.31 8.35 -32.61
C HIS A 389 27.98 7.52 -33.90
N GLN A 390 27.29 8.01 -34.94
CA GLN A 390 26.32 9.10 -35.15
C GLN A 390 25.66 8.90 -36.56
N THR A 391 24.51 9.50 -36.82
CA THR A 391 23.94 9.71 -38.20
C THR A 391 24.71 10.85 -38.92
N PRO A 392 24.45 11.30 -40.19
CA PRO A 392 23.29 11.08 -41.09
C PRO A 392 23.64 11.01 -42.62
N GLN A 393 22.65 11.19 -43.52
CA GLN A 393 22.58 12.27 -44.56
C GLN A 393 21.45 12.01 -45.63
N LEU A 394 20.94 12.97 -46.41
CA LEU A 394 20.31 14.28 -46.10
C LEU A 394 19.69 14.94 -47.38
N PHE A 395 19.34 16.25 -47.30
CA PHE A 395 18.87 17.20 -48.35
C PHE A 395 17.35 17.19 -48.62
N ARG A 396 16.65 18.32 -48.84
CA ARG A 396 16.98 19.75 -49.15
C ARG A 396 15.88 20.65 -48.48
N ALA A 397 15.80 21.99 -48.52
CA ALA A 397 16.50 23.11 -49.18
C ALA A 397 16.30 24.46 -48.41
N SER A 398 16.77 25.56 -49.02
CA SER A 398 16.54 26.99 -48.73
C SER A 398 15.14 27.40 -48.22
N VAL A 399 14.96 27.84 -46.97
CA VAL A 399 15.82 27.56 -45.80
C VAL A 399 14.91 27.22 -44.61
N ASN A 400 14.10 26.17 -44.76
CA ASN A 400 13.67 25.39 -43.59
C ASN A 400 14.94 24.73 -43.02
N THR A 401 15.68 25.48 -42.21
CA THR A 401 16.87 24.99 -41.53
C THR A 401 16.44 24.03 -40.44
N VAL A 402 16.22 22.78 -40.84
CA VAL A 402 16.16 21.64 -39.93
C VAL A 402 17.31 21.77 -38.93
N VAL A 403 16.94 21.96 -37.67
CA VAL A 403 17.83 21.82 -36.52
C VAL A 403 17.43 20.48 -35.91
N ALA A 404 18.30 19.48 -36.05
CA ALA A 404 18.12 18.23 -35.33
C ALA A 404 18.44 18.51 -33.84
N VAL A 405 17.41 18.50 -33.00
CA VAL A 405 17.51 18.86 -31.59
C VAL A 405 17.85 17.61 -30.79
N TYR A 406 19.01 17.61 -30.14
CA TYR A 406 19.47 16.54 -29.26
C TYR A 406 20.01 17.17 -27.97
N GLY A 407 19.18 17.28 -26.94
CA GLY A 407 19.56 17.91 -25.68
C GLY A 407 18.45 18.75 -25.06
N THR A 408 18.86 19.74 -24.28
CA THR A 408 18.04 20.64 -23.45
C THR A 408 17.70 21.95 -24.17
N LEU A 409 16.80 22.76 -23.60
CA LEU A 409 16.42 24.07 -24.14
C LEU A 409 17.64 24.99 -24.35
N ALA A 410 18.65 24.90 -23.48
CA ALA A 410 19.90 25.65 -23.60
C ALA A 410 20.71 25.24 -24.85
N ASP A 411 20.72 23.93 -25.18
CA ASP A 411 21.39 23.42 -26.37
C ASP A 411 20.69 23.93 -27.65
N LEU A 412 19.35 23.89 -27.66
CA LEU A 412 18.53 24.44 -28.75
C LEU A 412 18.78 25.95 -28.95
N LEU A 413 18.80 26.73 -27.88
CA LEU A 413 19.11 28.17 -27.91
C LEU A 413 20.55 28.44 -28.39
N SER A 414 21.53 27.61 -28.02
CA SER A 414 22.92 27.76 -28.47
C SER A 414 23.08 27.49 -29.98
N VAL A 415 22.43 26.45 -30.50
CA VAL A 415 22.46 26.09 -31.92
C VAL A 415 21.68 27.11 -32.75
N ALA A 416 20.54 27.60 -32.24
CA ALA A 416 19.80 28.71 -32.83
C ALA A 416 20.66 29.97 -32.92
N SER A 417 21.31 30.37 -31.82
CA SER A 417 22.21 31.54 -31.79
C SER A 417 23.33 31.42 -32.84
N THR A 418 23.98 30.26 -32.89
CA THR A 418 25.09 30.00 -33.81
C THR A 418 24.66 29.97 -35.28
N LYS A 419 23.45 29.47 -35.60
CA LYS A 419 22.93 29.47 -36.98
C LYS A 419 22.40 30.82 -37.45
N PHE A 420 21.81 31.62 -36.57
CA PHE A 420 21.13 32.87 -36.95
C PHE A 420 21.95 34.13 -36.65
N GLY A 421 23.09 34.03 -35.97
CA GLY A 421 23.98 35.17 -35.71
C GLY A 421 23.46 36.16 -34.66
N ILE A 422 22.44 35.76 -33.90
CA ILE A 422 21.77 36.54 -32.85
C ILE A 422 21.98 35.85 -31.49
N LYS A 423 21.87 36.59 -30.38
CA LYS A 423 21.90 36.00 -29.04
C LYS A 423 20.50 35.52 -28.65
N ALA A 424 20.14 34.30 -29.03
CA ALA A 424 18.85 33.71 -28.72
C ALA A 424 18.66 33.58 -27.19
N THR A 425 17.60 34.18 -26.65
CA THR A 425 17.22 34.03 -25.24
C THR A 425 15.88 33.32 -25.07
N ASN A 426 14.89 33.66 -25.91
CA ASN A 426 13.53 33.15 -25.83
C ASN A 426 13.11 32.53 -27.17
N ILE A 427 12.29 31.48 -27.10
CA ILE A 427 11.66 30.83 -28.25
C ILE A 427 10.14 30.96 -28.12
N TYR A 428 9.48 31.28 -29.22
CA TYR A 428 8.03 31.43 -29.31
C TYR A 428 7.46 30.56 -30.44
N ASN A 429 6.26 30.04 -30.23
CA ASN A 429 5.48 29.42 -31.31
C ASN A 429 4.91 30.48 -32.28
N GLY A 430 4.39 30.04 -33.43
CA GLY A 430 3.74 30.91 -34.42
C GLY A 430 2.42 31.58 -34.00
N LYS A 431 2.09 31.58 -32.70
CA LYS A 431 0.98 32.32 -32.08
C LYS A 431 1.46 33.20 -30.91
N GLY A 432 2.76 33.46 -30.80
CA GLY A 432 3.36 34.33 -29.78
C GLY A 432 3.51 33.73 -28.38
N GLY A 433 3.16 32.45 -28.18
CA GLY A 433 3.35 31.76 -26.90
C GLY A 433 4.81 31.36 -26.69
N LEU A 434 5.38 31.72 -25.53
CA LEU A 434 6.72 31.30 -25.11
C LEU A 434 6.80 29.77 -24.95
N ILE A 435 7.94 29.19 -25.29
CA ILE A 435 8.26 27.77 -25.10
C ILE A 435 9.40 27.65 -24.09
N ASP A 436 9.12 26.95 -23.00
CA ASP A 436 9.99 26.72 -21.84
C ASP A 436 10.46 25.25 -21.70
N ASP A 437 9.81 24.30 -22.38
CA ASP A 437 10.25 22.91 -22.51
C ASP A 437 10.28 22.47 -24.00
N ILE A 438 11.32 21.71 -24.37
CA ILE A 438 11.45 21.08 -25.69
C ILE A 438 10.36 20.03 -25.93
N ALA A 439 9.86 19.36 -24.89
CA ALA A 439 8.80 18.36 -25.02
C ALA A 439 7.47 18.93 -25.54
N LEU A 440 7.31 20.27 -25.54
CA LEU A 440 6.15 20.97 -26.10
C LEU A 440 6.27 21.25 -27.61
N ILE A 441 7.47 21.13 -28.19
CA ILE A 441 7.74 21.37 -29.62
C ILE A 441 7.35 20.11 -30.40
N ARG A 442 6.52 20.26 -31.45
CA ARG A 442 6.11 19.16 -32.32
C ARG A 442 6.85 19.21 -33.66
N ASP A 443 6.82 18.09 -34.36
CA ASP A 443 7.27 18.06 -35.76
C ASP A 443 6.48 19.07 -36.60
N ASP A 444 7.17 19.69 -37.54
CA ASP A 444 6.70 20.71 -38.49
C ASP A 444 6.21 22.05 -37.90
N ASP A 445 6.36 22.27 -36.58
CA ASP A 445 6.14 23.58 -35.93
C ASP A 445 7.08 24.68 -36.47
N VAL A 446 6.55 25.90 -36.57
CA VAL A 446 7.32 27.10 -36.96
C VAL A 446 7.66 27.92 -35.72
N LEU A 447 8.96 28.01 -35.43
CA LEU A 447 9.47 28.65 -34.22
C LEU A 447 10.15 30.00 -34.52
N TYR A 448 9.90 30.96 -33.63
CA TYR A 448 10.39 32.33 -33.68
C TYR A 448 11.32 32.59 -32.49
N ILE A 449 12.49 33.17 -32.75
CA ILE A 449 13.52 33.42 -31.73
C ILE A 449 13.59 34.93 -31.45
N SER A 450 13.80 35.33 -30.18
CA SER A 450 14.11 36.72 -29.81
C SER A 450 15.40 36.89 -29.02
N GLU A 451 15.94 38.11 -29.07
CA GLU A 451 17.13 38.59 -28.35
C GLU A 451 16.74 39.36 -27.06
N GLY A 452 15.66 38.94 -26.41
CA GLY A 452 15.23 39.42 -25.09
C GLY A 452 13.89 40.17 -25.05
N ASP A 453 13.43 40.68 -26.18
CA ASP A 453 12.15 41.41 -26.27
C ASP A 453 10.94 40.46 -26.39
N SER A 454 9.81 40.92 -25.86
CA SER A 454 8.49 40.25 -25.95
C SER A 454 7.95 40.17 -27.38
N PHE A 455 7.02 39.24 -27.60
CA PHE A 455 6.31 39.10 -28.86
C PHE A 455 5.34 40.27 -29.11
N VAL A 456 5.24 40.71 -30.37
CA VAL A 456 4.34 41.75 -30.87
C VAL A 456 3.95 41.35 -32.29
N ASP A 457 2.65 41.40 -32.60
CA ASP A 457 2.10 41.00 -33.90
C ASP A 457 2.49 41.94 -35.06
N PRO A 458 2.61 41.43 -36.30
CA PRO A 458 2.79 42.26 -37.49
C PRO A 458 1.48 43.00 -37.85
N PRO A 459 1.56 44.25 -38.38
CA PRO A 459 0.39 44.99 -38.82
C PRO A 459 -0.23 44.37 -40.08
N ASN A 460 -1.55 44.16 -40.07
CA ASN A 460 -2.29 43.61 -41.21
C ASN A 460 -2.59 44.64 -42.31
N ASN A 461 -2.80 44.14 -43.53
CA ASN A 461 -2.94 44.90 -44.76
C ASN A 461 -4.26 45.72 -44.81
N PRO A 462 -4.26 47.00 -45.28
CA PRO A 462 -5.35 47.95 -44.98
C PRO A 462 -6.49 48.01 -46.02
N ASP A 463 -6.97 46.87 -46.53
CA ASP A 463 -7.98 46.81 -47.61
C ASP A 463 -9.24 45.98 -47.24
N SER A 464 -10.01 46.43 -46.24
CA SER A 464 -11.44 46.09 -46.09
C SER A 464 -12.21 47.16 -45.27
N PRO A 465 -13.37 47.69 -45.72
CA PRO A 465 -13.94 48.88 -45.09
C PRO A 465 -15.10 48.58 -44.11
N HIS A 466 -14.92 49.04 -42.85
CA HIS A 466 -15.97 49.33 -41.85
C HIS A 466 -16.77 48.12 -41.27
N GLU A 467 -17.30 48.16 -40.05
CA GLU A 467 -17.50 49.28 -39.10
C GLU A 467 -16.70 49.16 -37.77
N PHE A 468 -16.83 50.17 -36.90
CA PHE A 468 -16.00 50.38 -35.71
C PHE A 468 -16.46 49.56 -34.48
N HIS A 469 -15.53 48.86 -33.82
CA HIS A 469 -15.42 48.89 -32.35
C HIS A 469 -13.97 48.63 -31.90
N SER A 470 -13.57 49.26 -30.79
CA SER A 470 -12.20 49.27 -30.29
C SER A 470 -11.95 48.18 -29.24
N TRP A 471 -11.29 47.09 -29.60
CA TRP A 471 -10.80 46.08 -28.65
C TRP A 471 -9.33 45.72 -28.86
N ALA A 472 -8.50 46.09 -27.88
CA ALA A 472 -7.16 45.53 -27.72
C ALA A 472 -7.29 44.14 -27.07
N HIS A 473 -7.00 43.07 -27.83
CA HIS A 473 -7.12 41.70 -27.36
C HIS A 473 -5.91 41.26 -26.52
N THR A 474 -6.00 41.42 -25.20
CA THR A 474 -5.23 40.61 -24.24
C THR A 474 -6.20 39.72 -23.46
N ASP A 475 -6.69 38.66 -24.12
CA ASP A 475 -7.68 37.71 -23.59
C ASP A 475 -7.07 36.69 -22.59
N TRP A 476 -5.89 37.01 -22.06
CA TRP A 476 -5.10 36.16 -21.16
C TRP A 476 -5.58 36.26 -19.71
N ILE A 477 -5.60 35.12 -19.03
CA ILE A 477 -6.07 34.94 -17.65
C ILE A 477 -5.05 34.06 -16.92
N THR A 478 -4.61 34.50 -15.75
CA THR A 478 -3.82 33.68 -14.82
C THR A 478 -4.75 33.07 -13.76
N LEU A 479 -4.64 31.76 -13.57
CA LEU A 479 -5.30 31.01 -12.51
C LEU A 479 -4.27 30.61 -11.46
N ASN A 480 -4.67 30.61 -10.19
CA ASN A 480 -3.89 30.11 -9.07
C ASN A 480 -4.67 28.95 -8.43
N VAL A 481 -4.21 27.73 -8.70
CA VAL A 481 -4.92 26.48 -8.38
C VAL A 481 -4.13 25.73 -7.31
N GLY A 482 -4.66 25.69 -6.08
CA GLY A 482 -3.96 25.06 -4.95
C GLY A 482 -2.56 25.61 -4.64
N GLY A 483 -2.23 26.82 -5.11
CA GLY A 483 -0.90 27.45 -5.01
C GLY A 483 -0.04 27.37 -6.28
N ARG A 484 -0.37 26.52 -7.26
CA ARG A 484 0.34 26.46 -8.55
C ARG A 484 -0.35 27.36 -9.57
N ARG A 485 0.45 28.15 -10.31
CA ARG A 485 -0.06 29.13 -11.28
C ARG A 485 -0.14 28.54 -12.69
N PHE A 486 -1.24 28.81 -13.37
CA PHE A 486 -1.50 28.38 -14.75
C PHE A 486 -2.01 29.55 -15.58
N THR A 487 -1.30 29.88 -16.66
CA THR A 487 -1.70 30.94 -17.60
C THR A 487 -2.46 30.34 -18.79
N THR A 488 -3.59 30.95 -19.16
CA THR A 488 -4.50 30.48 -20.21
C THR A 488 -5.26 31.67 -20.83
N THR A 489 -6.19 31.44 -21.75
CA THR A 489 -7.09 32.48 -22.28
C THR A 489 -8.53 32.28 -21.84
N ARG A 490 -9.33 33.36 -21.79
CA ARG A 490 -10.78 33.29 -21.53
C ARG A 490 -11.46 32.38 -22.56
N SER A 491 -11.14 32.57 -23.84
CA SER A 491 -11.54 31.69 -24.95
C SER A 491 -11.23 30.20 -24.75
N THR A 492 -10.22 29.83 -23.95
CA THR A 492 -9.91 28.43 -23.61
C THR A 492 -10.83 27.91 -22.48
N LEU A 493 -11.15 28.74 -21.50
CA LEU A 493 -11.99 28.37 -20.35
C LEU A 493 -13.49 28.33 -20.68
N VAL A 494 -13.94 29.12 -21.65
CA VAL A 494 -15.35 29.21 -22.10
C VAL A 494 -15.67 28.19 -23.21
N LYS A 495 -14.73 27.28 -23.53
CA LYS A 495 -14.79 26.36 -24.69
C LYS A 495 -15.90 25.29 -24.59
N GLU A 496 -16.26 24.86 -23.39
CA GLU A 496 -17.43 24.01 -23.12
C GLU A 496 -18.47 24.85 -22.36
N PRO A 497 -19.58 25.30 -23.01
CA PRO A 497 -20.37 26.45 -22.56
C PRO A 497 -21.19 26.22 -21.28
N GLU A 498 -21.46 24.95 -20.94
CA GLU A 498 -22.18 24.54 -19.73
C GLU A 498 -21.24 24.24 -18.55
N SER A 499 -19.92 24.34 -18.76
CA SER A 499 -18.93 24.09 -17.70
C SER A 499 -18.91 25.22 -16.68
N MET A 500 -18.59 24.90 -15.42
CA MET A 500 -18.42 25.89 -14.35
C MET A 500 -17.35 26.93 -14.71
N LEU A 501 -16.28 26.52 -15.40
CA LEU A 501 -15.24 27.43 -15.90
C LEU A 501 -15.77 28.38 -16.97
N ALA A 502 -16.65 27.92 -17.86
CA ALA A 502 -17.33 28.82 -18.78
C ALA A 502 -18.19 29.83 -18.03
N HIS A 503 -19.05 29.40 -17.10
CA HIS A 503 -19.88 30.32 -16.31
C HIS A 503 -19.06 31.34 -15.48
N MET A 504 -17.93 30.93 -14.89
CA MET A 504 -17.04 31.83 -14.14
C MET A 504 -16.32 32.88 -14.99
N PHE A 505 -16.17 32.65 -16.31
CA PHE A 505 -15.36 33.48 -17.20
C PHE A 505 -16.06 33.91 -18.51
N ARG A 506 -17.37 33.70 -18.65
CA ARG A 506 -18.17 34.12 -19.82
C ARG A 506 -18.18 35.65 -19.94
N ASP A 507 -18.85 36.30 -19.00
CA ASP A 507 -18.97 37.75 -18.92
C ASP A 507 -17.89 38.35 -18.01
N LYS A 508 -17.73 39.69 -18.06
CA LYS A 508 -16.97 40.41 -17.03
C LYS A 508 -17.90 40.72 -15.85
N ASP A 509 -17.36 40.62 -14.65
CA ASP A 509 -17.93 41.15 -13.40
C ASP A 509 -19.25 40.53 -12.89
N VAL A 510 -19.73 39.42 -13.50
CA VAL A 510 -20.92 38.68 -13.03
C VAL A 510 -20.63 37.76 -11.83
N TRP A 511 -19.43 37.14 -11.78
CA TRP A 511 -19.03 36.27 -10.66
C TRP A 511 -17.89 36.90 -9.87
N GLY A 512 -18.06 37.00 -8.55
CA GLY A 512 -17.11 37.64 -7.62
C GLY A 512 -15.86 36.79 -7.35
N ASN A 513 -15.14 36.39 -8.40
CA ASN A 513 -13.92 35.59 -8.32
C ASN A 513 -12.85 36.32 -7.50
N LYS A 514 -12.41 35.73 -6.38
CA LYS A 514 -11.27 36.25 -5.61
C LYS A 514 -9.99 36.15 -6.43
N GLN A 515 -9.21 37.22 -6.45
CA GLN A 515 -7.86 37.26 -7.02
C GLN A 515 -6.82 37.29 -5.89
N ASP A 516 -5.62 36.80 -6.17
CA ASP A 516 -4.45 37.05 -5.32
C ASP A 516 -3.85 38.45 -5.56
N GLU A 517 -2.84 38.83 -4.76
CA GLU A 517 -2.17 40.13 -4.83
C GLU A 517 -1.46 40.40 -6.17
N GLN A 518 -1.33 39.39 -7.04
CA GLN A 518 -0.79 39.51 -8.40
C GLN A 518 -1.87 39.37 -9.49
N GLY A 519 -3.15 39.40 -9.11
CA GLY A 519 -4.30 39.41 -10.03
C GLY A 519 -4.69 38.04 -10.58
N ALA A 520 -4.10 36.94 -10.11
CA ALA A 520 -4.48 35.60 -10.57
C ALA A 520 -5.75 35.13 -9.84
N TYR A 521 -6.71 34.57 -10.58
CA TYR A 521 -7.97 34.10 -10.01
C TYR A 521 -7.77 32.80 -9.23
N LEU A 522 -8.27 32.77 -7.99
CA LEU A 522 -8.06 31.66 -7.05
C LEU A 522 -9.05 30.52 -7.30
N ILE A 523 -8.52 29.29 -7.40
CA ILE A 523 -9.29 28.04 -7.51
C ILE A 523 -8.81 27.08 -6.41
N ASP A 524 -9.69 26.76 -5.48
CA ASP A 524 -9.39 25.95 -4.29
C ASP A 524 -9.52 24.44 -4.58
N ARG A 525 -8.70 23.94 -5.53
CA ARG A 525 -8.67 22.54 -6.03
C ARG A 525 -7.23 22.06 -6.23
N SER A 526 -7.06 20.74 -6.47
CA SER A 526 -5.74 20.16 -6.70
C SER A 526 -5.14 20.58 -8.05
N PRO A 527 -3.90 21.07 -8.11
CA PRO A 527 -3.26 21.44 -9.38
C PRO A 527 -2.97 20.23 -10.28
N ASP A 528 -2.66 19.08 -9.69
CA ASP A 528 -2.18 17.89 -10.43
C ASP A 528 -3.32 17.18 -11.17
N TYR A 529 -4.55 17.31 -10.66
CA TYR A 529 -5.77 16.85 -11.34
C TYR A 529 -6.37 17.92 -12.27
N PHE A 530 -6.11 19.20 -12.01
CA PHE A 530 -6.55 20.31 -12.86
C PHE A 530 -5.69 20.47 -14.14
N GLU A 531 -4.39 20.16 -14.09
CA GLU A 531 -3.49 20.29 -15.23
C GLU A 531 -3.91 19.45 -16.47
N PRO A 532 -4.28 18.16 -16.33
CA PRO A 532 -4.88 17.39 -17.44
C PRO A 532 -6.15 18.02 -18.02
N ILE A 533 -7.02 18.59 -17.17
CA ILE A 533 -8.27 19.25 -17.57
C ILE A 533 -7.98 20.51 -18.38
N LEU A 534 -7.05 21.35 -17.91
CA LEU A 534 -6.64 22.55 -18.63
C LEU A 534 -5.96 22.20 -19.97
N ASN A 535 -5.17 21.13 -20.02
CA ASN A 535 -4.54 20.65 -21.24
C ASN A 535 -5.55 20.04 -22.23
N TYR A 536 -6.62 19.41 -21.75
CA TYR A 536 -7.77 19.03 -22.58
C TYR A 536 -8.50 20.25 -23.15
N LEU A 537 -8.82 21.26 -22.32
CA LEU A 537 -9.46 22.49 -22.80
C LEU A 537 -8.61 23.21 -23.85
N ARG A 538 -7.29 23.25 -23.69
CA ARG A 538 -6.35 23.76 -24.71
C ARG A 538 -6.46 22.96 -26.02
N HIS A 539 -6.19 21.65 -25.99
CA HIS A 539 -5.89 20.87 -27.20
C HIS A 539 -7.05 20.03 -27.77
N GLY A 540 -8.11 19.78 -26.99
CA GLY A 540 -9.21 18.86 -27.34
C GLY A 540 -8.84 17.37 -27.25
N GLN A 541 -7.71 17.05 -26.62
CA GLN A 541 -7.21 15.69 -26.44
C GLN A 541 -6.79 15.46 -24.99
N LEU A 542 -7.04 14.26 -24.47
CA LEU A 542 -6.66 13.86 -23.12
C LEU A 542 -5.18 13.51 -23.08
N ILE A 543 -4.40 14.26 -22.30
CA ILE A 543 -2.96 14.04 -22.07
C ILE A 543 -2.78 13.91 -20.56
N ILE A 544 -2.23 12.77 -20.12
CA ILE A 544 -2.05 12.41 -18.72
C ILE A 544 -0.64 11.81 -18.57
N ASN A 545 0.08 12.23 -17.53
CA ASN A 545 1.43 11.75 -17.23
C ASN A 545 1.36 10.43 -16.45
N ASP A 546 2.31 9.52 -16.70
CA ASP A 546 2.43 8.27 -15.96
C ASP A 546 2.56 8.54 -14.44
N GLY A 547 1.62 8.00 -13.66
CA GLY A 547 1.53 8.17 -12.21
C GLY A 547 0.37 9.03 -11.71
N ILE A 548 -0.32 9.78 -12.57
CA ILE A 548 -1.51 10.55 -12.15
C ILE A 548 -2.73 9.62 -11.99
N ASN A 549 -3.46 9.74 -10.87
CA ASN A 549 -4.66 8.96 -10.62
C ASN A 549 -5.85 9.41 -11.51
N LEU A 550 -6.15 8.61 -12.54
CA LEU A 550 -7.28 8.79 -13.47
C LEU A 550 -8.62 9.10 -12.78
N LEU A 551 -8.91 8.45 -11.64
CA LEU A 551 -10.18 8.63 -10.93
C LEU A 551 -10.28 10.01 -10.27
N GLY A 552 -9.15 10.58 -9.83
CA GLY A 552 -9.09 11.96 -9.33
C GLY A 552 -9.34 12.99 -10.43
N VAL A 553 -8.81 12.75 -11.64
CA VAL A 553 -9.07 13.59 -12.81
C VAL A 553 -10.53 13.50 -13.25
N LEU A 554 -11.16 12.31 -13.17
CA LEU A 554 -12.59 12.14 -13.48
C LEU A 554 -13.47 12.96 -12.54
N GLU A 555 -13.26 12.88 -11.23
CA GLU A 555 -14.09 13.62 -10.26
C GLU A 555 -13.90 15.14 -10.38
N GLU A 556 -12.71 15.63 -10.71
CA GLU A 556 -12.50 17.06 -11.04
C GLU A 556 -13.18 17.45 -12.37
N ALA A 557 -13.11 16.62 -13.42
CA ALA A 557 -13.80 16.88 -14.69
C ALA A 557 -15.33 16.97 -14.52
N ARG A 558 -15.89 16.14 -13.63
CA ARG A 558 -17.30 16.20 -13.22
C ARG A 558 -17.61 17.43 -12.38
N PHE A 559 -16.76 17.78 -11.42
CA PHE A 559 -16.90 19.00 -10.60
C PHE A 559 -16.96 20.28 -11.45
N PHE A 560 -16.12 20.39 -12.50
CA PHE A 560 -16.15 21.52 -13.42
C PHE A 560 -17.23 21.43 -14.52
N GLY A 561 -18.03 20.36 -14.59
CA GLY A 561 -19.10 20.20 -15.59
C GLY A 561 -18.59 19.98 -17.02
N ILE A 562 -17.47 19.27 -17.20
CA ILE A 562 -16.84 19.03 -18.51
C ILE A 562 -17.22 17.61 -18.98
N GLU A 563 -18.49 17.44 -19.37
CA GLU A 563 -19.11 16.13 -19.63
C GLU A 563 -18.34 15.28 -20.64
N ARG A 564 -17.93 15.86 -21.78
CA ARG A 564 -17.14 15.16 -22.82
C ARG A 564 -15.80 14.61 -22.32
N LEU A 565 -15.19 15.27 -21.34
CA LEU A 565 -13.95 14.80 -20.72
C LEU A 565 -14.25 13.69 -19.70
N ALA A 566 -15.34 13.81 -18.94
CA ALA A 566 -15.80 12.76 -18.05
C ALA A 566 -16.18 11.47 -18.80
N GLU A 567 -16.87 11.56 -19.95
CA GLU A 567 -17.16 10.41 -20.82
C GLU A 567 -15.88 9.71 -21.33
N GLN A 568 -14.89 10.50 -21.78
CA GLN A 568 -13.61 9.94 -22.23
C GLN A 568 -12.83 9.30 -21.08
N LEU A 569 -12.81 9.92 -19.90
CA LEU A 569 -12.17 9.38 -18.70
C LEU A 569 -12.87 8.11 -18.20
N GLU A 570 -14.21 8.08 -18.18
CA GLU A 570 -14.96 6.86 -17.87
C GLU A 570 -14.67 5.74 -18.87
N GLY A 571 -14.57 6.04 -20.17
CA GLY A 571 -14.18 5.07 -21.19
C GLY A 571 -12.77 4.52 -20.97
N VAL A 572 -11.80 5.37 -20.64
CA VAL A 572 -10.43 4.94 -20.30
C VAL A 572 -10.42 4.12 -19.01
N ILE A 573 -11.15 4.55 -17.97
CA ILE A 573 -11.20 3.86 -16.66
C ILE A 573 -11.86 2.49 -16.78
N LYS A 574 -12.98 2.36 -17.51
CA LYS A 574 -13.64 1.08 -17.82
C LYS A 574 -12.75 0.13 -18.63
N ASN A 575 -11.82 0.67 -19.42
CA ASN A 575 -10.81 -0.11 -20.15
C ASN A 575 -9.52 -0.38 -19.35
N SER A 576 -9.29 0.32 -18.23
CA SER A 576 -8.09 0.16 -17.39
C SER A 576 -8.34 -0.60 -16.07
N GLN A 577 -9.59 -0.64 -15.60
CA GLN A 577 -9.99 -1.52 -14.52
C GLN A 577 -9.88 -2.98 -14.99
N PRO A 578 -9.24 -3.89 -14.22
CA PRO A 578 -9.38 -5.31 -14.50
C PRO A 578 -10.84 -5.71 -14.31
N PRO A 579 -11.43 -6.54 -15.18
CA PRO A 579 -12.81 -6.95 -15.04
C PRO A 579 -13.02 -7.79 -13.78
N ASP A 580 -14.07 -7.48 -13.03
CA ASP A 580 -14.66 -8.40 -12.06
C ASP A 580 -15.29 -9.58 -12.83
N ASP A 581 -14.52 -10.63 -13.09
CA ASP A 581 -15.07 -11.94 -13.43
C ASP A 581 -14.08 -13.08 -13.17
N HIS A 582 -14.61 -14.29 -13.00
CA HIS A 582 -13.84 -15.54 -12.89
C HIS A 582 -13.28 -15.99 -14.27
N SER A 583 -12.75 -15.06 -15.07
CA SER A 583 -12.15 -15.37 -16.37
C SER A 583 -10.87 -16.23 -16.22
N PRO A 584 -10.63 -17.25 -17.08
CA PRO A 584 -9.39 -18.03 -17.02
C PRO A 584 -8.17 -17.23 -17.47
N ILE A 585 -7.15 -17.17 -16.62
CA ILE A 585 -5.87 -16.50 -16.91
C ILE A 585 -5.16 -17.23 -18.06
N SER A 586 -4.76 -16.50 -19.11
CA SER A 586 -4.05 -17.10 -20.24
C SER A 586 -2.58 -17.39 -19.91
N ARG A 587 -1.98 -18.34 -20.66
CA ARG A 587 -0.52 -18.62 -20.59
C ARG A 587 0.32 -17.35 -20.71
N LYS A 588 -0.11 -16.37 -21.51
CA LYS A 588 0.63 -15.12 -21.77
C LYS A 588 0.62 -14.19 -20.56
N GLU A 589 -0.50 -14.08 -19.85
CA GLU A 589 -0.55 -13.34 -18.58
C GLU A 589 0.22 -14.08 -17.49
N PHE A 590 0.05 -15.40 -17.39
CA PHE A 590 0.74 -16.16 -16.35
C PHE A 590 2.27 -16.15 -16.50
N VAL A 591 2.79 -16.25 -17.73
CA VAL A 591 4.23 -16.09 -18.00
C VAL A 591 4.70 -14.65 -17.69
N ARG A 592 3.86 -13.61 -17.87
CA ARG A 592 4.20 -12.25 -17.41
C ARG A 592 4.30 -12.17 -15.89
N PHE A 593 3.37 -12.79 -15.14
CA PHE A 593 3.45 -12.84 -13.68
C PHE A 593 4.70 -13.59 -13.19
N LEU A 594 5.03 -14.73 -13.81
CA LEU A 594 6.27 -15.48 -13.53
C LEU A 594 7.54 -14.66 -13.79
N LEU A 595 7.58 -13.85 -14.86
CA LEU A 595 8.73 -13.01 -15.21
C LEU A 595 8.82 -11.71 -14.39
N ALA A 596 7.70 -11.18 -13.90
CA ALA A 596 7.66 -9.99 -13.06
C ALA A 596 7.96 -10.29 -11.57
N THR A 597 7.76 -11.53 -11.15
CA THR A 597 7.97 -11.95 -9.75
C THR A 597 9.45 -12.23 -9.48
N PRO A 598 10.09 -11.56 -8.50
CA PRO A 598 11.50 -11.81 -8.20
C PRO A 598 11.68 -13.21 -7.57
N THR A 599 12.80 -13.87 -7.89
CA THR A 599 13.12 -15.25 -7.47
C THR A 599 13.28 -15.47 -5.96
N LYS A 600 13.08 -14.43 -5.14
CA LYS A 600 13.08 -14.47 -3.67
C LYS A 600 11.69 -14.51 -3.04
N SER A 601 10.62 -14.32 -3.81
CA SER A 601 9.23 -14.32 -3.31
C SER A 601 8.43 -15.50 -3.84
N GLU A 602 7.73 -16.20 -2.95
CA GLU A 602 6.74 -17.22 -3.32
C GLU A 602 5.63 -16.61 -4.20
N LEU A 603 5.43 -17.13 -5.42
CA LEU A 603 4.26 -16.74 -6.20
C LEU A 603 2.99 -17.35 -5.59
N ARG A 604 2.01 -16.50 -5.29
CA ARG A 604 0.71 -16.89 -4.73
C ARG A 604 -0.37 -16.76 -5.78
N CYS A 605 -0.93 -17.90 -6.17
CA CYS A 605 -2.00 -18.07 -7.15
C CYS A 605 -3.27 -18.64 -6.51
N GLN A 606 -3.42 -18.44 -5.20
CA GLN A 606 -4.51 -18.99 -4.41
C GLN A 606 -5.87 -18.43 -4.87
N GLY A 607 -6.82 -19.31 -5.18
CA GLY A 607 -8.17 -18.94 -5.63
C GLY A 607 -8.27 -18.42 -7.07
N LEU A 608 -7.16 -18.36 -7.84
CA LEU A 608 -7.19 -17.89 -9.23
C LEU A 608 -7.82 -18.92 -10.18
N ASN A 609 -8.44 -18.45 -11.27
CA ASN A 609 -8.93 -19.31 -12.34
C ASN A 609 -7.91 -19.43 -13.48
N PHE A 610 -7.60 -20.67 -13.84
CA PHE A 610 -6.76 -21.09 -14.95
C PHE A 610 -7.49 -22.06 -15.89
N SER A 611 -8.81 -22.27 -15.75
CA SER A 611 -9.55 -23.34 -16.43
C SER A 611 -9.29 -23.37 -17.95
N GLY A 612 -8.80 -24.50 -18.45
CA GLY A 612 -8.40 -24.68 -19.86
C GLY A 612 -7.07 -24.03 -20.29
N ALA A 613 -6.30 -23.42 -19.38
CA ALA A 613 -5.03 -22.79 -19.70
C ALA A 613 -3.93 -23.80 -20.04
N ASP A 614 -3.05 -23.40 -20.96
CA ASP A 614 -1.83 -24.13 -21.27
C ASP A 614 -0.67 -23.71 -20.36
N LEU A 615 -0.38 -24.52 -19.36
CA LEU A 615 0.72 -24.37 -18.40
C LEU A 615 1.85 -25.40 -18.64
N SER A 616 1.80 -26.15 -19.74
CA SER A 616 2.75 -27.21 -20.08
C SER A 616 4.20 -26.73 -20.13
N ARG A 617 5.13 -27.59 -19.72
CA ARG A 617 6.59 -27.35 -19.73
C ARG A 617 7.05 -26.09 -18.97
N LEU A 618 6.21 -25.51 -18.11
CA LEU A 618 6.61 -24.40 -17.23
C LEU A 618 7.32 -24.94 -15.98
N ASP A 619 8.27 -24.16 -15.46
CA ASP A 619 8.84 -24.39 -14.13
C ASP A 619 7.95 -23.72 -13.09
N LEU A 620 7.24 -24.53 -12.31
CA LEU A 620 6.17 -24.09 -11.40
C LEU A 620 6.51 -24.36 -9.92
N ARG A 621 7.78 -24.66 -9.62
CA ARG A 621 8.23 -25.10 -8.30
C ARG A 621 7.82 -24.16 -7.16
N TYR A 622 7.36 -24.75 -6.07
CA TYR A 622 6.96 -24.06 -4.83
C TYR A 622 5.85 -22.99 -4.97
N ILE A 623 5.19 -22.89 -6.14
CA ILE A 623 4.03 -21.98 -6.32
C ILE A 623 2.84 -22.47 -5.48
N ASN A 624 2.13 -21.51 -4.89
CA ASN A 624 0.92 -21.76 -4.11
C ASN A 624 -0.34 -21.60 -4.96
N PHE A 625 -0.88 -22.71 -5.46
CA PHE A 625 -2.14 -22.86 -6.19
C PHE A 625 -3.30 -23.35 -5.29
N LYS A 626 -3.23 -23.18 -3.97
CA LYS A 626 -4.29 -23.58 -3.03
C LYS A 626 -5.65 -23.02 -3.46
N MET A 627 -6.70 -23.85 -3.49
CA MET A 627 -8.04 -23.47 -3.94
C MET A 627 -8.13 -22.88 -5.38
N ALA A 628 -7.10 -23.00 -6.22
CA ALA A 628 -7.16 -22.54 -7.60
C ALA A 628 -8.04 -23.45 -8.48
N ASN A 629 -8.67 -22.88 -9.50
CA ASN A 629 -9.36 -23.64 -10.53
C ASN A 629 -8.40 -23.92 -11.69
N LEU A 630 -7.86 -25.13 -11.74
CA LEU A 630 -6.99 -25.69 -12.77
C LEU A 630 -7.72 -26.74 -13.62
N SER A 631 -9.06 -26.77 -13.61
CA SER A 631 -9.85 -27.72 -14.41
C SER A 631 -9.49 -27.63 -15.89
N ARG A 632 -9.40 -28.79 -16.57
CA ARG A 632 -9.04 -28.88 -18.00
C ARG A 632 -7.69 -28.23 -18.40
N CYS A 633 -6.83 -27.86 -17.45
CA CYS A 633 -5.50 -27.31 -17.76
C CYS A 633 -4.62 -28.32 -18.49
N ASN A 634 -3.77 -27.83 -19.39
CA ASN A 634 -2.64 -28.60 -19.91
C ASN A 634 -1.39 -28.28 -19.08
N LEU A 635 -1.01 -29.21 -18.21
CA LEU A 635 0.19 -29.19 -17.35
C LEU A 635 1.24 -30.22 -17.80
N THR A 636 1.12 -30.77 -19.02
CA THR A 636 2.06 -31.78 -19.54
C THR A 636 3.52 -31.37 -19.41
N HIS A 637 4.34 -32.26 -18.85
CA HIS A 637 5.76 -32.02 -18.54
C HIS A 637 6.06 -30.74 -17.72
N ALA A 638 5.10 -30.19 -16.97
CA ALA A 638 5.35 -29.08 -16.06
C ALA A 638 6.12 -29.56 -14.81
N ASN A 639 6.92 -28.68 -14.21
CA ASN A 639 7.67 -28.97 -12.99
C ASN A 639 6.93 -28.42 -11.77
N LEU A 640 6.07 -29.24 -11.18
CA LEU A 640 5.21 -28.93 -10.03
C LEU A 640 5.84 -29.34 -8.68
N CYS A 641 7.14 -29.61 -8.65
CA CYS A 641 7.85 -30.03 -7.44
C CYS A 641 7.67 -29.03 -6.29
N GLY A 642 7.25 -29.55 -5.12
CA GLY A 642 6.98 -28.77 -3.91
C GLY A 642 5.78 -27.80 -3.98
N THR A 643 4.96 -27.84 -5.03
CA THR A 643 3.78 -26.95 -5.15
C THR A 643 2.71 -27.24 -4.11
N ASN A 644 1.96 -26.20 -3.74
CA ASN A 644 0.76 -26.34 -2.92
C ASN A 644 -0.49 -26.28 -3.80
N LEU A 645 -1.18 -27.41 -3.94
CA LEU A 645 -2.43 -27.60 -4.66
C LEU A 645 -3.58 -27.96 -3.70
N GLU A 646 -3.44 -27.73 -2.38
CA GLU A 646 -4.48 -28.04 -1.38
C GLU A 646 -5.85 -27.50 -1.81
N ARG A 647 -6.85 -28.39 -1.90
CA ARG A 647 -8.22 -28.06 -2.35
C ARG A 647 -8.35 -27.40 -3.72
N ALA A 648 -7.35 -27.53 -4.60
CA ALA A 648 -7.46 -27.09 -5.99
C ALA A 648 -8.40 -28.03 -6.79
N ASP A 649 -9.08 -27.47 -7.80
CA ASP A 649 -9.82 -28.25 -8.80
C ASP A 649 -8.93 -28.49 -10.03
N LEU A 650 -8.61 -29.75 -10.27
CA LEU A 650 -7.82 -30.28 -11.39
C LEU A 650 -8.68 -31.19 -12.28
N SER A 651 -10.01 -31.11 -12.18
CA SER A 651 -10.91 -32.00 -12.91
C SER A 651 -10.67 -31.95 -14.43
N ASN A 652 -10.51 -33.13 -15.04
CA ASN A 652 -10.18 -33.30 -16.46
C ASN A 652 -8.89 -32.59 -16.93
N ALA A 653 -7.98 -32.20 -16.02
CA ALA A 653 -6.67 -31.65 -16.40
C ALA A 653 -5.74 -32.74 -16.96
N ASN A 654 -4.82 -32.37 -17.84
CA ASN A 654 -3.76 -33.26 -18.31
C ASN A 654 -2.42 -32.84 -17.68
N LEU A 655 -1.83 -33.73 -16.88
CA LEU A 655 -0.55 -33.58 -16.22
C LEU A 655 0.50 -34.60 -16.72
N ASP A 656 0.29 -35.25 -17.87
CA ASP A 656 1.12 -36.38 -18.35
C ASP A 656 2.61 -36.01 -18.36
N GLY A 657 3.43 -36.87 -17.77
CA GLY A 657 4.88 -36.71 -17.63
C GLY A 657 5.31 -35.49 -16.80
N ALA A 658 4.45 -34.91 -15.97
CA ALA A 658 4.80 -33.83 -15.03
C ALA A 658 5.58 -34.34 -13.81
N ASN A 659 6.40 -33.45 -13.23
CA ASN A 659 7.17 -33.73 -12.03
C ASN A 659 6.43 -33.21 -10.78
N LEU A 660 5.96 -34.12 -9.93
CA LEU A 660 5.08 -33.91 -8.77
C LEU A 660 5.75 -34.29 -7.43
N GLN A 661 7.08 -34.30 -7.40
CA GLN A 661 7.92 -34.49 -6.21
C GLN A 661 7.47 -33.59 -5.04
N GLY A 662 7.23 -34.18 -3.86
CA GLY A 662 6.85 -33.44 -2.66
C GLY A 662 5.56 -32.60 -2.76
N VAL A 663 4.68 -32.87 -3.74
CA VAL A 663 3.48 -32.06 -3.98
C VAL A 663 2.45 -32.20 -2.85
N LYS A 664 1.77 -31.09 -2.51
CA LYS A 664 0.66 -31.07 -1.54
C LYS A 664 -0.67 -30.99 -2.28
N MET A 665 -1.38 -32.10 -2.39
CA MET A 665 -2.67 -32.25 -3.09
C MET A 665 -3.81 -32.68 -2.15
N LEU A 666 -3.69 -32.40 -0.85
CA LEU A 666 -4.67 -32.76 0.16
C LEU A 666 -6.05 -32.17 -0.17
N CYS A 667 -7.07 -33.03 -0.17
CA CYS A 667 -8.45 -32.72 -0.57
C CYS A 667 -8.59 -32.05 -1.97
N THR A 668 -7.72 -32.36 -2.93
CA THR A 668 -7.89 -31.94 -4.34
C THR A 668 -9.06 -32.65 -5.02
N ASN A 669 -9.59 -32.02 -6.08
CA ASN A 669 -10.54 -32.64 -7.00
C ASN A 669 -9.87 -32.86 -8.37
N ALA A 670 -9.37 -34.07 -8.65
CA ALA A 670 -8.75 -34.42 -9.93
C ALA A 670 -9.53 -35.54 -10.67
N GLU A 671 -10.86 -35.51 -10.57
CA GLU A 671 -11.74 -36.43 -11.27
C GLU A 671 -11.54 -36.35 -12.80
N GLY A 672 -11.33 -37.50 -13.42
CA GLY A 672 -11.06 -37.63 -14.87
C GLY A 672 -9.75 -37.00 -15.34
N ALA A 673 -8.82 -36.65 -14.45
CA ALA A 673 -7.51 -36.12 -14.85
C ALA A 673 -6.61 -37.20 -15.47
N SER A 674 -5.69 -36.78 -16.34
CA SER A 674 -4.60 -37.62 -16.86
C SER A 674 -3.31 -37.28 -16.15
N LEU A 675 -2.61 -38.29 -15.65
CA LEU A 675 -1.40 -38.25 -14.82
C LEU A 675 -0.44 -39.37 -15.28
N LYS A 676 -0.38 -39.67 -16.58
CA LYS A 676 0.41 -40.80 -17.09
C LYS A 676 1.91 -40.55 -16.95
N GLY A 677 2.66 -41.55 -16.47
CA GLY A 677 4.11 -41.46 -16.31
C GLY A 677 4.58 -40.31 -15.41
N CYS A 678 3.76 -39.86 -14.46
CA CYS A 678 4.12 -38.81 -13.52
C CYS A 678 5.15 -39.28 -12.51
N ASN A 679 6.02 -38.36 -12.09
CA ASN A 679 7.02 -38.63 -11.05
C ASN A 679 6.66 -37.97 -9.72
N PHE A 680 6.35 -38.74 -8.70
CA PHE A 680 6.15 -38.28 -7.32
C PHE A 680 7.36 -38.60 -6.41
N GLU A 681 8.36 -39.34 -6.90
CA GLU A 681 9.52 -39.77 -6.12
C GLU A 681 10.55 -38.66 -5.93
N ASP A 682 10.61 -38.12 -4.71
CA ASP A 682 11.68 -37.20 -4.26
C ASP A 682 12.83 -37.97 -3.59
N PRO A 683 14.06 -37.91 -4.13
CA PRO A 683 15.25 -38.49 -3.49
C PRO A 683 15.57 -37.92 -2.10
N ALA A 684 15.08 -36.73 -1.73
CA ALA A 684 15.22 -36.18 -0.38
C ALA A 684 14.14 -36.67 0.61
N GLY A 685 13.20 -37.52 0.17
CA GLY A 685 12.23 -38.19 1.02
C GLY A 685 10.93 -37.42 1.30
N LEU A 686 10.68 -36.27 0.66
CA LEU A 686 9.42 -35.54 0.77
C LEU A 686 8.32 -36.27 -0.03
N LYS A 687 7.62 -37.16 0.67
CA LYS A 687 6.45 -37.89 0.15
C LYS A 687 5.35 -36.93 -0.31
N ALA A 688 4.88 -37.11 -1.54
CA ALA A 688 3.68 -36.43 -2.04
C ALA A 688 2.44 -36.81 -1.21
N ASN A 689 1.58 -35.82 -0.95
CA ASN A 689 0.42 -35.96 -0.06
C ASN A 689 -0.90 -35.67 -0.77
N LEU A 690 -1.65 -36.73 -1.08
CA LEU A 690 -2.95 -36.75 -1.77
C LEU A 690 -4.08 -37.22 -0.82
N GLU A 691 -3.91 -37.07 0.50
CA GLU A 691 -4.91 -37.48 1.49
C GLU A 691 -6.27 -36.80 1.26
N GLY A 692 -7.33 -37.62 1.23
CA GLY A 692 -8.70 -37.18 0.95
C GLY A 692 -8.96 -36.62 -0.46
N ALA A 693 -8.09 -36.86 -1.44
CA ALA A 693 -8.31 -36.41 -2.82
C ALA A 693 -9.42 -37.20 -3.56
N ASN A 694 -10.17 -36.52 -4.42
CA ASN A 694 -11.04 -37.16 -5.40
C ASN A 694 -10.24 -37.46 -6.69
N LEU A 695 -10.02 -38.75 -6.95
CA LEU A 695 -9.23 -39.31 -8.04
C LEU A 695 -10.08 -40.28 -8.89
N LYS A 696 -11.41 -40.11 -8.86
CA LYS A 696 -12.37 -40.93 -9.61
C LYS A 696 -12.09 -40.88 -11.11
N GLY A 697 -11.97 -42.04 -11.74
CA GLY A 697 -11.69 -42.18 -13.18
C GLY A 697 -10.35 -41.61 -13.65
N VAL A 698 -9.39 -41.36 -12.73
CA VAL A 698 -8.06 -40.83 -13.07
C VAL A 698 -7.25 -41.85 -13.87
N ASP A 699 -6.42 -41.37 -14.79
CA ASP A 699 -5.52 -42.22 -15.59
C ASP A 699 -4.06 -41.95 -15.22
N MET A 700 -3.48 -42.82 -14.39
CA MET A 700 -2.15 -42.67 -13.78
C MET A 700 -1.08 -43.61 -14.38
N GLU A 701 -1.42 -44.37 -15.42
CA GLU A 701 -0.60 -45.43 -16.03
C GLU A 701 0.91 -45.13 -16.10
N GLY A 702 1.73 -46.06 -15.55
CA GLY A 702 3.20 -45.99 -15.54
C GLY A 702 3.84 -45.01 -14.53
N SER A 703 3.05 -44.40 -13.63
CA SER A 703 3.57 -43.41 -12.68
C SER A 703 4.48 -43.98 -11.58
N GLN A 704 5.45 -43.17 -11.16
CA GLN A 704 6.33 -43.45 -10.03
C GLN A 704 5.77 -42.78 -8.78
N MET A 705 5.20 -43.58 -7.87
CA MET A 705 4.39 -43.15 -6.74
C MET A 705 4.93 -43.71 -5.40
N THR A 706 6.25 -43.87 -5.30
CA THR A 706 6.90 -44.45 -4.12
C THR A 706 6.60 -43.64 -2.85
N GLY A 707 6.19 -44.35 -1.80
CA GLY A 707 5.91 -43.77 -0.49
C GLY A 707 4.70 -42.83 -0.39
N ILE A 708 3.92 -42.60 -1.46
CA ILE A 708 2.85 -41.60 -1.54
C ILE A 708 1.78 -41.76 -0.44
N ASN A 709 1.25 -40.64 0.07
CA ASN A 709 0.09 -40.68 0.97
C ASN A 709 -1.21 -40.50 0.17
N LEU A 710 -2.02 -41.55 0.10
CA LEU A 710 -3.33 -41.60 -0.56
C LEU A 710 -4.45 -41.90 0.45
N ARG A 711 -4.21 -41.75 1.76
CA ARG A 711 -5.16 -42.09 2.82
C ARG A 711 -6.53 -41.43 2.58
N VAL A 712 -7.61 -42.21 2.70
CA VAL A 712 -9.01 -41.80 2.41
C VAL A 712 -9.24 -41.18 1.01
N ALA A 713 -8.37 -41.40 0.02
CA ALA A 713 -8.61 -40.93 -1.36
C ALA A 713 -9.66 -41.80 -2.08
N THR A 714 -10.47 -41.17 -2.94
CA THR A 714 -11.48 -41.84 -3.77
C THR A 714 -10.90 -42.13 -5.15
N LEU A 715 -10.59 -43.39 -5.45
CA LEU A 715 -9.92 -43.82 -6.70
C LEU A 715 -10.85 -44.56 -7.67
N LYS A 716 -12.18 -44.57 -7.46
CA LYS A 716 -13.11 -45.43 -8.23
C LYS A 716 -12.92 -45.38 -9.74
N ASN A 717 -12.78 -46.55 -10.36
CA ASN A 717 -12.52 -46.74 -11.79
C ASN A 717 -11.21 -46.10 -12.30
N ALA A 718 -10.22 -45.85 -11.44
CA ALA A 718 -8.91 -45.36 -11.84
C ALA A 718 -8.11 -46.43 -12.59
N LYS A 719 -7.26 -45.98 -13.53
CA LYS A 719 -6.26 -46.82 -14.20
C LYS A 719 -4.90 -46.60 -13.55
N LEU A 720 -4.35 -47.64 -12.95
CA LEU A 720 -3.09 -47.64 -12.22
C LEU A 720 -2.09 -48.65 -12.83
N LYS A 721 -2.31 -49.07 -14.08
CA LYS A 721 -1.46 -50.06 -14.76
C LYS A 721 0.02 -49.69 -14.72
N ASN A 722 0.87 -50.66 -14.38
CA ASN A 722 2.32 -50.51 -14.30
C ASN A 722 2.80 -49.40 -13.35
N CYS A 723 1.98 -48.96 -12.39
CA CYS A 723 2.40 -47.96 -11.40
C CYS A 723 3.27 -48.58 -10.30
N ASN A 724 4.31 -47.84 -9.90
CA ASN A 724 5.17 -48.17 -8.76
C ASN A 724 4.57 -47.54 -7.49
N LEU A 725 3.89 -48.34 -6.67
CA LEU A 725 3.21 -47.93 -5.44
C LEU A 725 3.93 -48.45 -4.18
N ARG A 726 5.23 -48.73 -4.29
CA ARG A 726 6.02 -49.27 -3.17
C ARG A 726 5.97 -48.35 -1.95
N GLY A 727 5.59 -48.89 -0.80
CA GLY A 727 5.48 -48.15 0.48
C GLY A 727 4.36 -47.10 0.52
N ALA A 728 3.41 -47.13 -0.41
CA ALA A 728 2.28 -46.21 -0.46
C ALA A 728 1.28 -46.41 0.70
N THR A 729 0.71 -45.32 1.21
CA THR A 729 -0.34 -45.35 2.23
C THR A 729 -1.71 -45.28 1.57
N LEU A 730 -2.35 -46.44 1.38
CA LEU A 730 -3.67 -46.61 0.77
C LEU A 730 -4.75 -46.90 1.84
N ALA A 731 -4.50 -46.57 3.11
CA ALA A 731 -5.42 -46.89 4.20
C ALA A 731 -6.75 -46.13 4.05
N GLY A 732 -7.86 -46.88 4.04
CA GLY A 732 -9.21 -46.33 3.85
C GLY A 732 -9.52 -45.77 2.45
N THR A 733 -8.75 -46.11 1.41
CA THR A 733 -9.06 -45.69 0.03
C THR A 733 -10.27 -46.41 -0.54
N ASP A 734 -10.96 -45.78 -1.50
CA ASP A 734 -12.00 -46.43 -2.29
C ASP A 734 -11.45 -46.81 -3.67
N LEU A 735 -11.08 -48.08 -3.83
CA LEU A 735 -10.46 -48.68 -5.02
C LEU A 735 -11.49 -49.45 -5.88
N GLU A 736 -12.79 -49.14 -5.78
CA GLU A 736 -13.83 -49.85 -6.52
C GLU A 736 -13.58 -49.81 -8.05
N ASN A 737 -13.56 -50.99 -8.67
CA ASN A 737 -13.27 -51.18 -10.10
C ASN A 737 -11.92 -50.59 -10.60
N CYS A 738 -10.90 -50.46 -9.74
CA CYS A 738 -9.58 -50.01 -10.18
C CYS A 738 -8.81 -51.08 -10.97
N ASP A 739 -8.02 -50.66 -11.95
CA ASP A 739 -7.11 -51.54 -12.68
C ASP A 739 -5.67 -51.35 -12.16
N LEU A 740 -5.20 -52.30 -11.33
CA LEU A 740 -3.88 -52.32 -10.68
C LEU A 740 -2.92 -53.30 -11.39
N SER A 741 -3.19 -53.65 -12.65
CA SER A 741 -2.43 -54.67 -13.35
C SER A 741 -0.96 -54.27 -13.58
N GLY A 742 -0.01 -55.15 -13.27
CA GLY A 742 1.42 -54.87 -13.38
C GLY A 742 2.00 -53.93 -12.32
N CYS A 743 1.26 -53.60 -11.25
CA CYS A 743 1.77 -52.77 -10.16
C CYS A 743 2.89 -53.45 -9.35
N ASP A 744 3.76 -52.63 -8.74
CA ASP A 744 4.48 -53.02 -7.53
C ASP A 744 3.76 -52.44 -6.30
N LEU A 745 3.36 -53.32 -5.37
CA LEU A 745 2.70 -53.00 -4.11
C LEU A 745 3.52 -53.45 -2.88
N GLN A 746 4.84 -53.65 -3.03
CA GLN A 746 5.73 -53.95 -1.92
C GLN A 746 5.57 -52.92 -0.79
N GLU A 747 5.42 -53.37 0.45
CA GLU A 747 5.28 -52.52 1.65
C GLU A 747 4.07 -51.54 1.63
N ALA A 748 3.13 -51.65 0.69
CA ALA A 748 1.95 -50.78 0.60
C ALA A 748 0.89 -51.11 1.68
N ASN A 749 0.35 -50.07 2.33
CA ASN A 749 -0.63 -50.21 3.41
C ASN A 749 -2.07 -50.06 2.88
N LEU A 750 -2.72 -51.19 2.62
CA LEU A 750 -4.11 -51.31 2.12
C LEU A 750 -5.17 -51.46 3.23
N ARG A 751 -4.85 -51.11 4.49
CA ARG A 751 -5.75 -51.40 5.62
C ARG A 751 -7.09 -50.67 5.49
N GLY A 752 -8.17 -51.44 5.34
CA GLY A 752 -9.55 -50.94 5.23
C GLY A 752 -9.88 -50.26 3.90
N SER A 753 -9.12 -50.51 2.83
CA SER A 753 -9.46 -50.03 1.48
C SER A 753 -10.56 -50.87 0.82
N ASN A 754 -11.51 -50.24 0.12
CA ASN A 754 -12.54 -50.94 -0.64
C ASN A 754 -11.99 -51.43 -1.99
N VAL A 755 -11.57 -52.69 -2.08
CA VAL A 755 -11.01 -53.32 -3.30
C VAL A 755 -12.06 -54.05 -4.16
N LYS A 756 -13.35 -53.73 -4.00
CA LYS A 756 -14.45 -54.40 -4.72
C LYS A 756 -14.30 -54.22 -6.24
N GLY A 757 -14.18 -55.33 -6.96
CA GLY A 757 -14.06 -55.32 -8.43
C GLY A 757 -12.70 -54.83 -8.96
N ALA A 758 -11.71 -54.61 -8.10
CA ALA A 758 -10.37 -54.22 -8.54
C ALA A 758 -9.63 -55.40 -9.22
N ILE A 759 -8.86 -55.10 -10.27
CA ILE A 759 -8.12 -56.06 -11.10
C ILE A 759 -6.66 -56.09 -10.64
N PHE A 760 -6.13 -57.28 -10.36
CA PHE A 760 -4.77 -57.53 -9.86
C PHE A 760 -4.02 -58.54 -10.74
N GLU A 761 -3.98 -58.30 -12.04
CA GLU A 761 -3.26 -59.15 -13.00
C GLU A 761 -1.77 -58.76 -13.08
N GLU A 762 -0.90 -59.70 -13.46
CA GLU A 762 0.54 -59.48 -13.73
C GLU A 762 1.36 -58.79 -12.60
N MET A 763 0.89 -58.87 -11.35
CA MET A 763 1.52 -58.24 -10.17
C MET A 763 3.01 -58.58 -10.03
N LEU A 764 3.86 -57.55 -9.94
CA LEU A 764 5.32 -57.68 -9.84
C LEU A 764 5.79 -58.30 -8.52
N THR A 765 5.04 -58.10 -7.44
CA THR A 765 5.39 -58.54 -6.08
C THR A 765 4.20 -59.23 -5.39
N PRO A 766 4.43 -60.31 -4.60
CA PRO A 766 3.37 -61.01 -3.90
C PRO A 766 2.83 -60.18 -2.73
N LEU A 767 1.53 -59.90 -2.74
CA LEU A 767 0.92 -58.95 -1.83
C LEU A 767 0.67 -59.55 -0.42
N HIS A 768 1.25 -58.92 0.61
CA HIS A 768 1.16 -59.37 2.00
C HIS A 768 -0.21 -59.07 2.64
N MET A 769 -1.22 -59.87 2.25
CA MET A 769 -2.64 -59.71 2.63
C MET A 769 -2.96 -59.74 4.14
N SER A 770 -2.00 -60.08 5.02
CA SER A 770 -2.19 -60.16 6.47
C SER A 770 -2.48 -58.81 7.16
N GLN A 771 -2.35 -57.68 6.46
CA GLN A 771 -2.74 -56.35 6.96
C GLN A 771 -3.99 -55.77 6.26
N SER A 772 -4.45 -56.40 5.17
CA SER A 772 -5.47 -55.84 4.27
C SER A 772 -6.90 -56.23 4.66
N VAL A 773 -7.10 -57.36 5.32
CA VAL A 773 -8.43 -57.96 5.54
C VAL A 773 -9.03 -57.59 6.90
N ARG A 774 -9.97 -56.65 6.90
CA ARG A 774 -11.08 -56.60 7.87
C ARG A 774 -12.27 -55.81 7.36
#